data_AF-A0A554KWM3-F1
#
_entry.id   AF-A0A554KWM3-F1
#
_cell.length_a   1.000
_cell.length_b   1.000
_cell.length_c   1.000
_cell.angle_alpha   90.00
_cell.angle_beta   90.00
_cell.angle_gamma   90.00
#
_symmetry.space_group_name_H-M   'P 1'
#
loop_
_entity.id
_entity.type
_entity.pdbx_description
1 polymer ?
#
loop_
_entity_poly.entity_id
_entity_poly.type
_entity_poly.pdbx_seq_one_letter_code
_entity_poly.pdbx_strand_id
1 'polypeptide(L)'
;MSLGDLCVTKNDCRVCKGTNLAKVLSLGSTPPANAFLKPEDLDKPEPSFPLELSFCKDCSFVQLTDVVSPDLLFGNYVYSSSTSPVFVAHFKSFASEMAQRFALDSNSLVVDIGSNDGILLRPYKEMGIKIMGVDPAANIAARATENGIETMAAYFTPEVAGKIAQEKGKASLMTATSVFPHIDDLDSVVEGVKTLLADDGVFVIEAYYLLDLIEKNLFDTIYHEHLSYFTVKTISTLFDRLGMQVFDVEKTDTHGGSLRVFVQRKGGKHTVSPNIEKFIAHENERKMTDIETFLNFQGKISENKTRLLELLRDLKSKGKKIIGYGAPAKGSTLLNYFNIGPETLDYIVDDSVWKQGLYSPGTHIPVKAATELKENPPDYILILAWNFADSIIKKCSDFENFIIPVPFAQVVSGVVEEDLNVIAKGIEKVAGALEGKTVLITGGSGFVGSYLTATIDLLNKKYFKTPCRVLSLDNHIVGKKNNLLKEVNSEYIVFKQHNICEPISLDMPIDYIVSAAGIASPVYYKKYPIETIEGTVLGLNNMLKLALAKNVTSVLYFSSSEIYGDPDPKFIPTPETYKGNVSSTGPRSCYDESKRLGETLCMAYYQTHQVPVKFVRPFNVYGPGMSAKDYRVVPTFLSQAIEGKPLTVHDKGNQTRTFCYVTDAIIGFFKVLLSDKNGEVFNIGNDGPEINMKSLAEIFVTVVPDKKVEINLVNYPDNYPQDEPSRRCPDLSKAKSMVGYNPSISLQDGLARSYKWMKNILI
;
A
#
# COMPACT_ATOMS: atom_id res chain seq x y z
N MET A 1 -25.77 -23.65 -29.30
CA MET A 1 -26.43 -22.44 -28.80
C MET A 1 -26.11 -21.31 -29.76
N SER A 2 -27.09 -20.52 -30.15
CA SER A 2 -26.80 -19.28 -30.89
C SER A 2 -26.14 -18.27 -29.94
N LEU A 3 -25.42 -17.26 -30.45
CA LEU A 3 -24.84 -16.20 -29.62
C LEU A 3 -25.89 -15.49 -28.74
N GLY A 4 -27.15 -15.42 -29.21
CA GLY A 4 -28.27 -14.85 -28.45
C GLY A 4 -28.75 -15.70 -27.26
N ASP A 5 -28.41 -16.98 -27.21
CA ASP A 5 -28.71 -17.85 -26.06
C ASP A 5 -27.62 -17.79 -24.98
N LEU A 6 -26.44 -17.23 -25.31
CA LEU A 6 -25.27 -17.21 -24.43
C LEU A 6 -25.12 -15.89 -23.65
N CYS A 7 -25.78 -14.82 -24.09
CA CYS A 7 -25.72 -13.52 -23.44
C CYS A 7 -27.00 -12.72 -23.67
N VAL A 8 -27.54 -12.10 -22.62
CA VAL A 8 -28.77 -11.31 -22.68
C VAL A 8 -28.51 -9.90 -22.16
N THR A 9 -28.94 -8.89 -22.92
CA THR A 9 -28.91 -7.50 -22.46
C THR A 9 -30.04 -7.25 -21.47
N LYS A 10 -29.69 -6.81 -20.26
CA LYS A 10 -30.64 -6.52 -19.20
C LYS A 10 -31.17 -5.09 -19.31
N ASN A 11 -32.50 -4.96 -19.42
CA ASN A 11 -33.19 -3.69 -19.60
C ASN A 11 -33.80 -3.13 -18.30
N ASP A 12 -33.66 -3.86 -17.18
CA ASP A 12 -34.22 -3.51 -15.87
C ASP A 12 -33.15 -3.59 -14.76
N CYS A 13 -33.35 -2.79 -13.71
CA CYS A 13 -32.49 -2.79 -12.54
C CYS A 13 -32.73 -4.04 -11.68
N ARG A 14 -31.67 -4.78 -11.33
CA ARG A 14 -31.78 -5.96 -10.43
C ARG A 14 -32.40 -5.61 -9.08
N VAL A 15 -32.09 -4.42 -8.55
CA VAL A 15 -32.49 -3.96 -7.22
C VAL A 15 -33.88 -3.34 -7.17
N CYS A 16 -34.25 -2.41 -8.06
CA CYS A 16 -35.55 -1.72 -7.98
C CYS A 16 -36.55 -2.11 -9.08
N LYS A 17 -36.14 -2.92 -10.08
CA LYS A 17 -36.88 -3.23 -11.32
C LYS A 17 -37.20 -2.03 -12.22
N GLY A 18 -36.71 -0.84 -11.91
CA GLY A 18 -36.80 0.33 -12.78
C GLY A 18 -36.02 0.14 -14.08
N THR A 19 -36.50 0.74 -15.17
CA THR A 19 -35.91 0.61 -16.52
C THR A 19 -35.06 1.82 -16.92
N ASN A 20 -34.92 2.82 -16.04
CA ASN A 20 -34.15 4.03 -16.30
C ASN A 20 -32.65 3.81 -16.04
N LEU A 21 -32.02 3.02 -16.91
CA LEU A 21 -30.60 2.68 -16.88
C LEU A 21 -29.79 3.59 -17.81
N ALA A 22 -28.64 4.05 -17.35
CA ALA A 22 -27.66 4.75 -18.18
C ALA A 22 -26.31 4.04 -18.15
N LYS A 23 -25.73 3.78 -19.33
CA LYS A 23 -24.37 3.25 -19.45
C LYS A 23 -23.38 4.30 -18.93
N VAL A 24 -22.48 3.89 -18.04
CA VAL A 24 -21.52 4.80 -17.37
C VAL A 24 -20.06 4.42 -17.58
N LEU A 25 -19.77 3.18 -17.96
CA LEU A 25 -18.41 2.67 -18.16
C LEU A 25 -18.42 1.53 -19.17
N SER A 26 -17.42 1.48 -20.04
CA SER A 26 -17.24 0.39 -21.01
C SER A 26 -15.77 -0.07 -21.03
N LEU A 27 -15.57 -1.37 -20.85
CA LEU A 27 -14.27 -2.04 -20.99
C LEU A 27 -14.16 -2.80 -22.32
N GLY A 28 -15.03 -2.49 -23.28
CA GLY A 28 -15.10 -3.19 -24.57
C GLY A 28 -15.69 -4.59 -24.45
N SER A 29 -15.42 -5.43 -25.44
CA SER A 29 -15.82 -6.85 -25.42
C SER A 29 -14.64 -7.73 -25.03
N THR A 30 -14.83 -8.61 -24.07
CA THR A 30 -13.79 -9.53 -23.58
C THR A 30 -14.35 -10.95 -23.46
N PRO A 31 -13.50 -11.99 -23.57
CA PRO A 31 -13.91 -13.35 -23.22
C PRO A 31 -14.19 -13.48 -21.72
N PRO A 32 -14.95 -14.50 -21.28
CA PRO A 32 -15.15 -14.77 -19.86
C PRO A 32 -13.81 -14.93 -19.12
N ALA A 33 -13.67 -14.24 -17.99
CA ALA A 33 -12.39 -14.05 -17.31
C ALA A 33 -11.70 -15.34 -16.83
N ASN A 34 -12.46 -16.42 -16.60
CA ASN A 34 -11.98 -17.73 -16.19
C ASN A 34 -11.97 -18.78 -17.31
N ALA A 35 -12.24 -18.41 -18.58
CA ALA A 35 -12.25 -19.33 -19.72
C ALA A 35 -10.84 -19.61 -20.28
N PHE A 36 -9.94 -20.15 -19.45
CA PHE A 36 -8.57 -20.49 -19.86
C PHE A 36 -8.54 -21.51 -21.00
N LEU A 37 -7.62 -21.32 -21.94
CA LEU A 37 -7.53 -22.13 -23.15
C LEU A 37 -6.48 -23.23 -23.00
N LYS A 38 -6.77 -24.41 -23.56
CA LYS A 38 -5.76 -25.44 -23.78
C LYS A 38 -4.93 -25.11 -25.03
N PRO A 39 -3.70 -25.65 -25.16
CA PRO A 39 -2.89 -25.45 -26.36
C PRO A 39 -3.63 -25.74 -27.68
N GLU A 40 -4.44 -26.81 -27.71
CA GLU A 40 -5.22 -27.21 -28.89
C GLU A 40 -6.45 -26.32 -29.19
N ASP A 41 -6.77 -25.38 -28.30
CA ASP A 41 -7.91 -24.46 -28.43
C ASP A 41 -7.48 -23.06 -28.90
N LEU A 42 -6.17 -22.76 -28.98
CA LEU A 42 -5.64 -21.43 -29.33
C LEU A 42 -6.06 -20.92 -30.72
N ASP A 43 -6.21 -21.83 -31.68
CA ASP A 43 -6.63 -21.49 -33.05
C ASP A 43 -8.16 -21.44 -33.23
N LYS A 44 -8.92 -21.73 -32.17
CA LYS A 44 -10.39 -21.75 -32.22
C LYS A 44 -10.97 -20.37 -31.90
N PRO A 45 -12.12 -20.01 -32.47
CA PRO A 45 -12.80 -18.78 -32.10
C PRO A 45 -13.20 -18.77 -30.62
N GLU A 46 -12.83 -17.71 -29.90
CA GLU A 46 -13.28 -17.47 -28.53
C GLU A 46 -14.57 -16.64 -28.50
N PRO A 47 -15.56 -17.01 -27.67
CA PRO A 47 -16.71 -16.14 -27.42
C PRO A 47 -16.25 -14.91 -26.63
N SER A 48 -16.67 -13.73 -27.09
CA SER A 48 -16.42 -12.45 -26.43
C SER A 48 -17.74 -11.71 -26.22
N PHE A 49 -17.89 -11.08 -25.06
CA PHE A 49 -19.13 -10.43 -24.65
C PHE A 49 -18.85 -9.00 -24.18
N PRO A 50 -19.79 -8.06 -24.41
CA PRO A 50 -19.64 -6.70 -23.91
C PRO A 50 -19.46 -6.67 -22.39
N LEU A 51 -18.57 -5.80 -21.92
CA LEU A 51 -18.28 -5.60 -20.51
C LEU A 51 -18.54 -4.13 -20.15
N GLU A 52 -19.82 -3.83 -19.90
CA GLU A 52 -20.32 -2.48 -19.71
C GLU A 52 -21.13 -2.34 -18.43
N LEU A 53 -20.89 -1.28 -17.66
CA LEU A 53 -21.68 -0.95 -16.48
C LEU A 53 -22.80 0.04 -16.80
N SER A 54 -23.97 -0.25 -16.26
CA SER A 54 -25.13 0.62 -16.23
C SER A 54 -25.43 1.09 -14.82
N PHE A 55 -25.78 2.37 -14.70
CA PHE A 55 -26.24 3.03 -13.49
C PHE A 55 -27.77 3.22 -13.56
N CYS A 56 -28.48 2.74 -12.54
CA CYS A 56 -29.91 2.94 -12.40
C CYS A 56 -30.20 4.34 -11.82
N LYS A 57 -30.86 5.19 -12.58
CA LYS A 57 -31.20 6.56 -12.13
C LYS A 57 -32.28 6.59 -11.05
N ASP A 58 -33.03 5.49 -10.87
CA ASP A 58 -34.13 5.43 -9.91
C ASP A 58 -33.65 5.07 -8.49
N CYS A 59 -32.62 4.22 -8.35
CA CYS A 59 -32.11 3.77 -7.04
C CYS A 59 -30.59 3.88 -6.84
N SER A 60 -29.87 4.42 -7.83
CA SER A 60 -28.41 4.57 -7.85
C SER A 60 -27.62 3.25 -7.87
N PHE A 61 -28.25 2.12 -8.19
CA PHE A 61 -27.58 0.83 -8.30
C PHE A 61 -26.72 0.72 -9.57
N VAL A 62 -25.57 0.06 -9.46
CA VAL A 62 -24.65 -0.20 -10.58
C VAL A 62 -24.59 -1.68 -10.88
N GLN A 63 -24.69 -2.02 -12.16
CA GLN A 63 -24.82 -3.39 -12.62
C GLN A 63 -24.19 -3.60 -14.00
N LEU A 64 -23.79 -4.84 -14.32
CA LEU A 64 -23.46 -5.17 -15.70
C LEU A 64 -24.72 -5.09 -16.58
N THR A 65 -24.53 -4.51 -17.76
CA THR A 65 -25.57 -4.33 -18.78
C THR A 65 -25.94 -5.65 -19.43
N ASP A 66 -24.96 -6.52 -19.65
CA ASP A 66 -25.13 -7.80 -20.33
C ASP A 66 -24.89 -8.97 -19.35
N VAL A 67 -25.67 -10.03 -19.51
CA VAL A 67 -25.68 -11.22 -18.64
C VAL A 67 -25.25 -12.41 -19.46
N VAL A 68 -24.03 -12.89 -19.23
CA VAL A 68 -23.55 -14.12 -19.83
C VAL A 68 -24.21 -15.32 -19.15
N SER A 69 -24.50 -16.36 -19.92
CA SER A 69 -25.14 -17.58 -19.44
C SER A 69 -24.39 -18.16 -18.23
N PRO A 70 -25.06 -18.37 -17.07
CA PRO A 70 -24.46 -18.99 -15.89
C PRO A 70 -23.84 -20.36 -16.18
N ASP A 71 -24.45 -21.15 -17.07
CA ASP A 71 -23.92 -22.47 -17.43
C ASP A 71 -22.58 -22.38 -18.18
N LEU A 72 -22.39 -21.32 -18.97
CA LEU A 72 -21.11 -21.05 -19.62
C LEU A 72 -20.03 -20.63 -18.59
N LEU A 73 -20.40 -19.86 -17.58
CA LEU A 73 -19.46 -19.32 -16.58
C LEU A 73 -19.11 -20.35 -15.48
N PHE A 74 -20.09 -21.10 -15.00
CA PHE A 74 -19.98 -21.90 -13.77
C PHE A 74 -20.06 -23.41 -14.01
N GLY A 75 -20.46 -23.86 -15.21
CA GLY A 75 -20.63 -25.29 -15.52
C GLY A 75 -19.34 -26.11 -15.42
N ASN A 76 -18.18 -25.50 -15.71
CA ASN A 76 -16.85 -26.09 -15.54
C ASN A 76 -15.92 -25.10 -14.82
N TYR A 77 -16.18 -24.86 -13.53
CA TYR A 77 -15.47 -23.86 -12.75
C TYR A 77 -14.09 -24.38 -12.26
N VAL A 78 -13.05 -23.56 -12.46
CA VAL A 78 -11.65 -23.92 -12.15
C VAL A 78 -11.11 -23.24 -10.88
N TYR A 79 -11.91 -22.42 -10.21
CA TYR A 79 -11.50 -21.68 -9.02
C TYR A 79 -11.83 -22.44 -7.73
N SER A 80 -10.82 -22.59 -6.86
CA SER A 80 -10.92 -23.25 -5.56
C SER A 80 -10.45 -22.30 -4.47
N SER A 81 -11.34 -21.98 -3.53
CA SER A 81 -11.11 -20.97 -2.48
C SER A 81 -9.99 -21.37 -1.50
N SER A 82 -9.83 -22.67 -1.23
CA SER A 82 -8.84 -23.21 -0.28
C SER A 82 -7.38 -23.10 -0.74
N THR A 83 -7.12 -22.58 -1.95
CA THR A 83 -5.75 -22.37 -2.48
C THR A 83 -5.00 -21.23 -1.78
N SER A 84 -5.71 -20.30 -1.13
CA SER A 84 -5.11 -19.15 -0.45
C SER A 84 -5.14 -19.31 1.08
N PRO A 85 -3.97 -19.35 1.76
CA PRO A 85 -3.90 -19.37 3.22
C PRO A 85 -4.59 -18.17 3.88
N VAL A 86 -4.60 -17.02 3.20
CA VAL A 86 -5.27 -15.79 3.67
C VAL A 86 -6.78 -16.01 3.76
N PHE A 87 -7.40 -16.62 2.75
CA PHE A 87 -8.83 -16.92 2.77
C PHE A 87 -9.19 -18.02 3.76
N VAL A 88 -8.34 -19.04 3.93
CA VAL A 88 -8.54 -20.07 4.97
C VAL A 88 -8.60 -19.42 6.36
N ALA A 89 -7.68 -18.50 6.67
CA ALA A 89 -7.68 -17.76 7.93
C ALA A 89 -8.93 -16.86 8.08
N HIS A 90 -9.30 -16.14 7.02
CA HIS A 90 -10.48 -15.28 6.98
C HIS A 90 -11.76 -16.07 7.30
N PHE A 91 -12.03 -17.16 6.58
CA PHE A 91 -13.27 -17.92 6.76
C PHE A 91 -13.33 -18.66 8.10
N LYS A 92 -12.17 -19.06 8.66
CA LYS A 92 -12.11 -19.57 10.03
C LYS A 92 -12.49 -18.51 11.07
N SER A 93 -11.99 -17.29 10.90
CA SER A 93 -12.34 -16.16 11.76
C SER A 93 -13.82 -15.80 11.61
N PHE A 94 -14.30 -15.70 10.36
CA PHE A 94 -15.71 -15.46 10.04
C PHE A 94 -16.60 -16.47 10.76
N ALA A 95 -16.35 -17.77 10.60
CA ALA A 95 -17.19 -18.80 11.17
C ALA A 95 -17.23 -18.74 12.70
N SER A 96 -16.07 -18.50 13.33
CA SER A 96 -15.96 -18.36 14.79
C SER A 96 -16.73 -17.15 15.30
N GLU A 97 -16.60 -16.00 14.62
CA GLU A 97 -17.28 -14.76 14.96
C GLU A 97 -18.80 -14.89 14.82
N MET A 98 -19.28 -15.47 13.72
CA MET A 98 -20.72 -15.67 13.50
C MET A 98 -21.32 -16.69 14.47
N ALA A 99 -20.60 -17.78 14.76
CA ALA A 99 -21.03 -18.76 15.75
C ALA A 99 -21.19 -18.12 17.13
N GLN A 100 -20.24 -17.28 17.55
CA GLN A 100 -20.32 -16.55 18.80
C GLN A 100 -21.44 -15.50 18.79
N ARG A 101 -21.50 -14.68 17.74
CA ARG A 101 -22.42 -13.55 17.60
C ARG A 101 -23.88 -13.98 17.61
N PHE A 102 -24.19 -15.13 16.99
CA PHE A 102 -25.55 -15.66 16.87
C PHE A 102 -25.83 -16.86 17.75
N ALA A 103 -24.92 -17.17 18.69
CA ALA A 103 -25.03 -18.28 19.63
C ALA A 103 -25.34 -19.63 18.94
N LEU A 104 -24.64 -19.90 17.84
CA LEU A 104 -24.82 -21.13 17.07
C LEU A 104 -24.24 -22.34 17.84
N ASP A 105 -24.98 -23.43 17.80
CA ASP A 105 -24.69 -24.67 18.53
C ASP A 105 -24.95 -25.92 17.66
N SER A 106 -24.83 -27.12 18.24
CA SER A 106 -25.08 -28.38 17.53
C SER A 106 -26.53 -28.58 17.03
N ASN A 107 -27.47 -27.77 17.53
CA ASN A 107 -28.86 -27.79 17.05
C ASN A 107 -29.07 -26.88 15.83
N SER A 108 -28.17 -25.92 15.64
CA SER A 108 -28.21 -24.93 14.57
C SER A 108 -27.86 -25.56 13.21
N LEU A 109 -28.47 -25.03 12.16
CA LEU A 109 -28.13 -25.33 10.76
C LEU A 109 -27.53 -24.09 10.08
N VAL A 110 -26.36 -24.27 9.48
CA VAL A 110 -25.68 -23.27 8.65
C VAL A 110 -25.76 -23.69 7.18
N VAL A 111 -26.25 -22.79 6.33
CA VAL A 111 -26.35 -23.04 4.88
C VAL A 111 -25.55 -22.00 4.11
N ASP A 112 -24.63 -22.44 3.25
CA ASP A 112 -23.77 -21.55 2.47
C ASP A 112 -24.10 -21.64 0.98
N ILE A 113 -24.53 -20.53 0.41
CA ILE A 113 -24.82 -20.36 -1.02
C ILE A 113 -23.49 -20.03 -1.72
N GLY A 114 -23.17 -20.77 -2.78
CA GLY A 114 -21.87 -20.66 -3.45
C GLY A 114 -20.72 -21.23 -2.62
N SER A 115 -20.97 -22.34 -1.92
CA SER A 115 -20.04 -22.87 -0.90
C SER A 115 -18.67 -23.32 -1.42
N ASN A 116 -18.52 -23.44 -2.74
CA ASN A 116 -17.30 -23.87 -3.41
C ASN A 116 -16.75 -25.18 -2.80
N ASP A 117 -15.45 -25.23 -2.49
CA ASP A 117 -14.80 -26.38 -1.87
C ASP A 117 -15.10 -26.56 -0.37
N GLY A 118 -16.08 -25.84 0.17
CA GLY A 118 -16.55 -25.97 1.55
C GLY A 118 -15.72 -25.23 2.58
N ILE A 119 -14.85 -24.29 2.14
CA ILE A 119 -13.90 -23.56 3.01
C ILE A 119 -14.56 -22.90 4.22
N LEU A 120 -15.73 -22.28 4.05
CA LEU A 120 -16.47 -21.60 5.13
C LEU A 120 -17.27 -22.58 6.00
N LEU A 121 -17.77 -23.67 5.42
CA LEU A 121 -18.55 -24.67 6.15
C LEU A 121 -17.69 -25.58 7.03
N ARG A 122 -16.42 -25.80 6.68
CA ARG A 122 -15.52 -26.68 7.43
C ARG A 122 -15.36 -26.29 8.91
N PRO A 123 -15.07 -25.02 9.27
CA PRO A 123 -15.00 -24.62 10.68
C PRO A 123 -16.31 -24.86 11.45
N TYR A 124 -17.48 -24.62 10.85
CA TYR A 124 -18.77 -24.90 11.51
C TYR A 124 -18.95 -26.39 11.79
N LYS A 125 -18.58 -27.25 10.83
CA LYS A 125 -18.61 -28.70 11.02
C LYS A 125 -17.67 -29.15 12.15
N GLU A 126 -16.47 -28.57 12.22
CA GLU A 126 -15.50 -28.82 13.31
C GLU A 126 -16.04 -28.42 14.68
N MET A 127 -16.91 -27.40 14.74
CA MET A 127 -17.64 -26.98 15.95
C MET A 127 -18.85 -27.87 16.29
N GLY A 128 -19.13 -28.89 15.47
CA GLY A 128 -20.28 -29.79 15.65
C GLY A 128 -21.63 -29.21 15.19
N ILE A 129 -21.61 -28.11 14.43
CA ILE A 129 -22.81 -27.46 13.88
C ILE A 129 -23.24 -28.17 12.59
N LYS A 130 -24.56 -28.28 12.35
CA LYS A 130 -25.07 -28.89 11.10
C LYS A 130 -24.81 -27.95 9.93
N ILE A 131 -24.39 -28.49 8.80
CA ILE A 131 -24.04 -27.73 7.60
C ILE A 131 -24.74 -28.25 6.34
N MET A 132 -24.93 -27.36 5.35
CA MET A 132 -25.30 -27.69 3.98
C MET A 132 -24.71 -26.65 3.02
N GLY A 133 -23.93 -27.09 2.04
CA GLY A 133 -23.47 -26.24 0.94
C GLY A 133 -24.41 -26.32 -0.26
N VAL A 134 -24.51 -25.23 -1.03
CA VAL A 134 -25.18 -25.24 -2.34
C VAL A 134 -24.24 -24.57 -3.34
N ASP A 135 -23.81 -25.31 -4.36
CA ASP A 135 -22.90 -24.80 -5.39
C ASP A 135 -23.22 -25.44 -6.75
N PRO A 136 -23.40 -24.68 -7.84
CA PRO A 136 -23.76 -25.25 -9.14
C PRO A 136 -22.60 -25.99 -9.83
N ALA A 137 -21.34 -25.75 -9.43
CA ALA A 137 -20.19 -26.39 -10.04
C ALA A 137 -20.08 -27.85 -9.57
N ALA A 138 -20.66 -28.77 -10.33
CA ALA A 138 -20.78 -30.19 -9.97
C ALA A 138 -19.45 -30.85 -9.59
N ASN A 139 -18.36 -30.51 -10.28
CA ASN A 139 -17.01 -30.99 -9.98
C ASN A 139 -16.51 -30.52 -8.60
N ILE A 140 -16.82 -29.28 -8.21
CA ILE A 140 -16.39 -28.70 -6.93
C ILE A 140 -17.28 -29.21 -5.79
N ALA A 141 -18.59 -29.25 -5.99
CA ALA A 141 -19.56 -29.75 -5.03
C ALA A 141 -19.33 -31.23 -4.67
N ALA A 142 -19.05 -32.07 -5.67
CA ALA A 142 -18.71 -33.48 -5.46
C ALA A 142 -17.46 -33.61 -4.57
N ARG A 143 -16.40 -32.86 -4.88
CA ARG A 143 -15.15 -32.86 -4.11
C ARG A 143 -15.34 -32.33 -2.69
N ALA A 144 -16.16 -31.31 -2.49
CA ALA A 144 -16.49 -30.82 -1.15
C ALA A 144 -17.15 -31.94 -0.33
N THR A 145 -18.11 -32.65 -0.93
CA THR A 145 -18.83 -33.77 -0.31
C THR A 145 -17.91 -34.95 0.00
N GLU A 146 -17.02 -35.32 -0.91
CA GLU A 146 -15.99 -36.35 -0.69
C GLU A 146 -15.05 -35.98 0.47
N ASN A 147 -14.73 -34.69 0.64
CA ASN A 147 -13.97 -34.17 1.78
C ASN A 147 -14.82 -33.95 3.04
N GLY A 148 -16.05 -34.48 3.07
CA GLY A 148 -16.94 -34.48 4.20
C GLY A 148 -17.75 -33.19 4.40
N ILE A 149 -17.75 -32.26 3.46
CA ILE A 149 -18.62 -31.09 3.49
C ILE A 149 -19.78 -31.34 2.54
N GLU A 150 -20.93 -31.75 3.07
CA GLU A 150 -22.11 -32.06 2.24
C GLU A 150 -22.56 -30.83 1.45
N THR A 151 -22.49 -30.93 0.12
CA THR A 151 -22.78 -29.83 -0.81
C THR A 151 -23.69 -30.30 -1.93
N MET A 152 -24.83 -29.63 -2.12
CA MET A 152 -25.75 -29.87 -3.22
C MET A 152 -25.24 -29.21 -4.51
N ALA A 153 -25.07 -30.02 -5.57
CA ALA A 153 -24.70 -29.57 -6.90
C ALA A 153 -25.91 -28.92 -7.63
N ALA A 154 -26.24 -27.67 -7.27
CA ALA A 154 -27.40 -26.96 -7.82
C ALA A 154 -27.25 -25.44 -7.71
N TYR A 155 -27.97 -24.69 -8.54
CA TYR A 155 -28.23 -23.27 -8.30
C TYR A 155 -29.20 -23.11 -7.11
N PHE A 156 -29.00 -22.09 -6.29
CA PHE A 156 -29.89 -21.84 -5.16
C PHE A 156 -31.20 -21.18 -5.62
N THR A 157 -32.31 -21.90 -5.48
CA THR A 157 -33.66 -21.47 -5.83
C THR A 157 -34.64 -21.72 -4.67
N PRO A 158 -35.86 -21.14 -4.68
CA PRO A 158 -36.89 -21.47 -3.70
C PRO A 158 -37.21 -22.96 -3.58
N GLU A 159 -37.10 -23.72 -4.68
CA GLU A 159 -37.33 -25.17 -4.72
C GLU A 159 -36.22 -25.92 -3.97
N VAL A 160 -34.95 -25.58 -4.25
CA VAL A 160 -33.78 -26.12 -3.54
C VAL A 160 -33.85 -25.77 -2.06
N ALA A 161 -34.20 -24.52 -1.74
CA ALA A 161 -34.40 -24.06 -0.37
C ALA A 161 -35.49 -24.87 0.36
N GLY A 162 -36.63 -25.11 -0.31
CA GLY A 162 -37.72 -25.92 0.22
C GLY A 162 -37.32 -27.38 0.48
N LYS A 163 -36.55 -27.97 -0.44
CA LYS A 163 -36.00 -29.32 -0.27
C LYS A 163 -35.08 -29.42 0.94
N ILE A 164 -34.13 -28.49 1.08
CA ILE A 164 -33.23 -28.46 2.26
C ILE A 164 -34.04 -28.27 3.55
N ALA A 165 -35.04 -27.41 3.55
CA ALA A 165 -35.89 -27.18 4.73
C ALA A 165 -36.65 -28.44 5.16
N GLN A 166 -37.11 -29.26 4.21
CA GLN A 166 -37.77 -30.53 4.47
C GLN A 166 -36.80 -31.60 5.01
N GLU A 167 -35.58 -31.68 4.45
CA GLU A 167 -34.61 -32.70 4.80
C GLU A 167 -33.82 -32.39 6.08
N LYS A 168 -33.52 -31.11 6.34
CA LYS A 168 -32.58 -30.67 7.38
C LYS A 168 -33.14 -29.66 8.38
N GLY A 169 -34.35 -29.15 8.13
CA GLY A 169 -34.96 -28.09 8.93
C GLY A 169 -34.55 -26.69 8.49
N LYS A 170 -34.99 -25.68 9.25
CA LYS A 170 -34.71 -24.26 8.95
C LYS A 170 -33.29 -23.87 9.36
N ALA A 171 -32.68 -22.99 8.59
CA ALA A 171 -31.32 -22.50 8.82
C ALA A 171 -31.31 -21.37 9.87
N SER A 172 -30.46 -21.52 10.89
CA SER A 172 -30.18 -20.48 11.88
C SER A 172 -29.29 -19.38 11.29
N LEU A 173 -28.37 -19.77 10.40
CA LEU A 173 -27.52 -18.87 9.65
C LEU A 173 -27.49 -19.30 8.18
N MET A 174 -27.65 -18.33 7.29
CA MET A 174 -27.37 -18.51 5.87
C MET A 174 -26.25 -17.56 5.45
N THR A 175 -25.36 -18.00 4.58
CA THR A 175 -24.24 -17.19 4.06
C THR A 175 -24.22 -17.15 2.54
N ALA A 176 -23.75 -16.04 1.98
CA ALA A 176 -23.44 -15.89 0.56
C ALA A 176 -22.19 -15.00 0.40
N THR A 177 -21.01 -15.61 0.42
CA THR A 177 -19.73 -14.89 0.36
C THR A 177 -19.17 -14.90 -1.05
N SER A 178 -18.94 -13.72 -1.64
CA SER A 178 -18.44 -13.50 -2.99
C SER A 178 -19.29 -14.11 -4.13
N VAL A 179 -20.50 -14.61 -3.84
CA VAL A 179 -21.43 -15.16 -4.85
C VAL A 179 -22.65 -14.27 -5.10
N PHE A 180 -23.12 -13.51 -4.11
CA PHE A 180 -24.34 -12.70 -4.24
C PHE A 180 -24.26 -11.69 -5.41
N PRO A 181 -23.08 -11.06 -5.68
CA PRO A 181 -22.87 -10.25 -6.87
C PRO A 181 -23.01 -10.98 -8.21
N HIS A 182 -22.95 -12.31 -8.24
CA HIS A 182 -22.96 -13.13 -9.45
C HIS A 182 -24.35 -13.52 -9.94
N ILE A 183 -25.37 -13.20 -9.14
CA ILE A 183 -26.73 -13.69 -9.35
C ILE A 183 -27.54 -12.63 -10.09
N ASP A 184 -28.18 -13.01 -11.20
CA ASP A 184 -29.07 -12.11 -11.93
C ASP A 184 -30.43 -11.96 -11.24
N ASP A 185 -31.06 -13.08 -10.89
CA ASP A 185 -32.37 -13.12 -10.23
C ASP A 185 -32.23 -13.09 -8.70
N LEU A 186 -31.88 -11.90 -8.20
CA LEU A 186 -31.75 -11.66 -6.76
C LEU A 186 -33.07 -11.88 -6.00
N ASP A 187 -34.22 -11.66 -6.64
CA ASP A 187 -35.54 -11.80 -6.01
C ASP A 187 -35.79 -13.27 -5.67
N SER A 188 -35.57 -14.17 -6.64
CA SER A 188 -35.70 -15.62 -6.45
C SER A 188 -34.80 -16.15 -5.33
N VAL A 189 -33.54 -15.66 -5.25
CA VAL A 189 -32.64 -16.04 -4.16
C VAL A 189 -33.14 -15.55 -2.81
N VAL A 190 -33.62 -14.32 -2.70
CA VAL A 190 -34.17 -13.81 -1.43
C VAL A 190 -35.47 -14.54 -1.04
N GLU A 191 -36.31 -14.94 -2.00
CA GLU A 191 -37.45 -15.83 -1.73
C GLU A 191 -37.00 -17.21 -1.22
N GLY A 192 -35.92 -17.77 -1.78
CA GLY A 192 -35.31 -18.99 -1.28
C GLY A 192 -34.76 -18.83 0.13
N VAL A 193 -34.08 -17.72 0.42
CA VAL A 193 -33.64 -17.38 1.79
C VAL A 193 -34.83 -17.31 2.73
N LYS A 194 -35.91 -16.59 2.39
CA LYS A 194 -37.14 -16.56 3.20
C LYS A 194 -37.78 -17.94 3.37
N THR A 195 -37.61 -18.83 2.41
CA THR A 195 -38.14 -20.20 2.48
C THR A 195 -37.33 -21.07 3.45
N LEU A 196 -36.01 -20.90 3.54
CA LEU A 196 -35.14 -21.76 4.34
C LEU A 196 -34.73 -21.18 5.71
N LEU A 197 -34.66 -19.85 5.84
CA LEU A 197 -34.23 -19.18 7.05
C LEU A 197 -35.24 -19.38 8.20
N ALA A 198 -34.74 -19.63 9.41
CA ALA A 198 -35.56 -19.64 10.62
C ALA A 198 -36.22 -18.27 10.87
N ASP A 199 -37.23 -18.22 11.74
CA ASP A 199 -37.92 -16.95 12.06
C ASP A 199 -36.99 -15.93 12.71
N ASP A 200 -36.03 -16.41 13.49
CA ASP A 200 -35.00 -15.63 14.16
C ASP A 200 -33.60 -15.83 13.57
N GLY A 201 -33.53 -16.43 12.38
CA GLY A 201 -32.30 -16.68 11.65
C GLY A 201 -31.73 -15.43 10.97
N VAL A 202 -30.45 -15.48 10.63
CA VAL A 202 -29.72 -14.39 9.98
C VAL A 202 -29.18 -14.82 8.62
N PHE A 203 -29.29 -13.93 7.63
CA PHE A 203 -28.63 -14.08 6.34
C PHE A 203 -27.47 -13.09 6.25
N VAL A 204 -26.25 -13.59 5.99
CA VAL A 204 -25.03 -12.79 5.91
C VAL A 204 -24.47 -12.85 4.49
N ILE A 205 -24.29 -11.68 3.89
CA ILE A 205 -23.64 -11.54 2.59
C ILE A 205 -22.27 -10.91 2.81
N GLU A 206 -21.22 -11.45 2.17
CA GLU A 206 -19.95 -10.74 2.03
C GLU A 206 -19.69 -10.47 0.55
N ALA A 207 -19.61 -9.20 0.15
CA ALA A 207 -19.52 -8.80 -1.26
C ALA A 207 -18.70 -7.53 -1.45
N TYR A 208 -18.12 -7.35 -2.63
CA TYR A 208 -17.32 -6.16 -2.99
C TYR A 208 -18.07 -4.87 -2.70
N TYR A 209 -17.36 -3.89 -2.11
CA TYR A 209 -17.94 -2.59 -1.84
C TYR A 209 -17.74 -1.64 -3.04
N LEU A 210 -18.84 -1.16 -3.65
CA LEU A 210 -18.77 -0.29 -4.82
C LEU A 210 -17.96 1.00 -4.55
N LEU A 211 -18.04 1.57 -3.34
CA LEU A 211 -17.24 2.74 -3.00
C LEU A 211 -15.73 2.45 -3.07
N ASP A 212 -15.27 1.33 -2.50
CA ASP A 212 -13.86 0.95 -2.57
C ASP A 212 -13.41 0.68 -4.01
N LEU A 213 -14.27 0.07 -4.83
CA LEU A 213 -13.98 -0.14 -6.25
C LEU A 213 -13.65 1.19 -6.96
N ILE A 214 -14.47 2.22 -6.72
CA ILE A 214 -14.30 3.55 -7.34
C ILE A 214 -13.11 4.31 -6.75
N GLU A 215 -12.98 4.34 -5.42
CA GLU A 215 -11.91 5.10 -4.74
C GLU A 215 -10.53 4.50 -4.98
N LYS A 216 -10.43 3.17 -4.98
CA LYS A 216 -9.18 2.43 -5.17
C LYS A 216 -8.96 1.99 -6.62
N ASN A 217 -9.76 2.46 -7.56
CA ASN A 217 -9.59 2.17 -8.99
C ASN A 217 -9.49 0.66 -9.32
N LEU A 218 -10.32 -0.16 -8.67
CA LEU A 218 -10.32 -1.63 -8.79
C LEU A 218 -11.13 -2.08 -10.01
N PHE A 219 -10.97 -1.41 -11.15
CA PHE A 219 -11.76 -1.65 -12.35
C PHE A 219 -11.62 -3.07 -12.90
N ASP A 220 -10.50 -3.72 -12.60
CA ASP A 220 -10.19 -5.08 -13.02
C ASP A 220 -11.09 -6.11 -12.31
N THR A 221 -11.76 -5.72 -11.22
CA THR A 221 -12.82 -6.52 -10.59
C THR A 221 -14.15 -6.52 -11.37
N ILE A 222 -14.23 -5.78 -12.48
CA ILE A 222 -15.38 -5.82 -13.39
C ILE A 222 -15.13 -6.93 -14.41
N TYR A 223 -15.89 -8.01 -14.36
CA TYR A 223 -15.90 -9.12 -15.33
C TYR A 223 -17.26 -9.81 -15.33
N HIS A 224 -17.56 -10.66 -16.32
CA HIS A 224 -18.91 -11.16 -16.59
C HIS A 224 -19.56 -11.95 -15.45
N GLU A 225 -18.79 -12.49 -14.50
CA GLU A 225 -19.35 -13.11 -13.29
C GLU A 225 -19.89 -12.05 -12.32
N HIS A 226 -19.36 -10.83 -12.29
CA HIS A 226 -19.74 -9.77 -11.36
C HIS A 226 -20.86 -8.90 -11.92
N LEU A 227 -22.10 -9.39 -11.80
CA LEU A 227 -23.29 -8.74 -12.35
C LEU A 227 -23.75 -7.51 -11.55
N SER A 228 -23.44 -7.45 -10.26
CA SER A 228 -24.01 -6.51 -9.30
C SER A 228 -22.95 -5.83 -8.44
N TYR A 229 -23.02 -4.50 -8.27
CA TYR A 229 -22.07 -3.74 -7.46
C TYR A 229 -22.83 -2.93 -6.39
N PHE A 230 -22.69 -3.33 -5.14
CA PHE A 230 -23.52 -2.84 -4.05
C PHE A 230 -22.89 -1.69 -3.26
N THR A 231 -23.76 -0.77 -2.86
CA THR A 231 -23.59 0.14 -1.73
C THR A 231 -24.51 -0.30 -0.60
N VAL A 232 -24.30 0.18 0.63
CA VAL A 232 -25.21 -0.09 1.75
C VAL A 232 -26.62 0.42 1.44
N LYS A 233 -26.74 1.59 0.82
CA LYS A 233 -28.04 2.11 0.36
C LYS A 233 -28.77 1.15 -0.58
N THR A 234 -28.09 0.65 -1.62
CA THR A 234 -28.73 -0.15 -2.67
C THR A 234 -29.07 -1.56 -2.22
N ILE A 235 -28.22 -2.20 -1.42
CA ILE A 235 -28.54 -3.52 -0.85
C ILE A 235 -29.68 -3.42 0.18
N SER A 236 -29.77 -2.31 0.94
CA SER A 236 -30.89 -2.06 1.85
C SER A 236 -32.21 -1.90 1.09
N THR A 237 -32.21 -1.17 -0.03
CA THR A 237 -33.37 -1.05 -0.93
C THR A 237 -33.85 -2.40 -1.45
N LEU A 238 -32.94 -3.29 -1.84
CA LEU A 238 -33.27 -4.64 -2.32
C LEU A 238 -34.04 -5.43 -1.26
N PHE A 239 -33.50 -5.47 -0.04
CA PHE A 239 -34.07 -6.27 1.04
C PHE A 239 -35.39 -5.68 1.56
N ASP A 240 -35.50 -4.37 1.71
CA ASP A 240 -36.74 -3.74 2.17
C ASP A 240 -37.90 -4.01 1.21
N ARG A 241 -37.65 -3.91 -0.11
CA ARG A 241 -38.64 -4.24 -1.15
C ARG A 241 -39.13 -5.68 -1.05
N LEU A 242 -38.28 -6.61 -0.62
CA LEU A 242 -38.57 -8.05 -0.56
C LEU A 242 -39.04 -8.52 0.84
N GLY A 243 -39.36 -7.59 1.75
CA GLY A 243 -39.89 -7.90 3.08
C GLY A 243 -38.83 -8.39 4.08
N MET A 244 -37.56 -8.07 3.83
CA MET A 244 -36.42 -8.33 4.70
C MET A 244 -35.84 -7.00 5.21
N GLN A 245 -34.92 -7.05 6.16
CA GLN A 245 -34.31 -5.87 6.75
C GLN A 245 -32.82 -6.09 6.98
N VAL A 246 -32.00 -5.21 6.40
CA VAL A 246 -30.59 -5.08 6.80
C VAL A 246 -30.57 -4.48 8.21
N PHE A 247 -29.95 -5.17 9.16
CA PHE A 247 -29.87 -4.69 10.55
C PHE A 247 -28.45 -4.34 10.97
N ASP A 248 -27.42 -4.76 10.26
CA ASP A 248 -26.05 -4.30 10.48
C ASP A 248 -25.21 -4.42 9.22
N VAL A 249 -24.12 -3.66 9.18
CA VAL A 249 -23.12 -3.68 8.11
C VAL A 249 -21.73 -3.45 8.69
N GLU A 250 -20.77 -4.19 8.15
CA GLU A 250 -19.35 -4.09 8.50
C GLU A 250 -18.52 -4.00 7.23
N LYS A 251 -17.34 -3.37 7.33
CA LYS A 251 -16.35 -3.36 6.26
C LYS A 251 -15.30 -4.43 6.53
N THR A 252 -14.90 -5.15 5.50
CA THR A 252 -13.81 -6.13 5.54
C THR A 252 -12.79 -5.80 4.44
N ASP A 253 -11.54 -6.20 4.65
CA ASP A 253 -10.46 -5.95 3.66
C ASP A 253 -10.39 -7.04 2.56
N THR A 254 -11.33 -7.99 2.56
CA THR A 254 -11.37 -9.05 1.55
C THR A 254 -11.54 -8.49 0.16
N HIS A 255 -10.78 -9.06 -0.78
CA HIS A 255 -10.74 -8.68 -2.20
C HIS A 255 -10.48 -7.19 -2.49
N GLY A 256 -9.78 -6.47 -1.60
CA GLY A 256 -9.46 -5.05 -1.77
C GLY A 256 -10.51 -4.10 -1.18
N GLY A 257 -11.55 -4.62 -0.55
CA GLY A 257 -12.61 -3.86 0.12
C GLY A 257 -13.99 -4.46 -0.12
N SER A 258 -14.60 -4.98 0.93
CA SER A 258 -15.90 -5.65 0.89
C SER A 258 -16.82 -5.17 2.02
N LEU A 259 -18.12 -5.34 1.81
CA LEU A 259 -19.17 -5.20 2.82
C LEU A 259 -19.56 -6.58 3.31
N ARG A 260 -19.67 -6.73 4.63
CA ARG A 260 -20.42 -7.79 5.28
C ARG A 260 -21.76 -7.24 5.72
N VAL A 261 -22.84 -7.75 5.14
CA VAL A 261 -24.21 -7.26 5.30
C VAL A 261 -25.02 -8.29 6.07
N PHE A 262 -25.63 -7.86 7.15
CA PHE A 262 -26.43 -8.72 8.03
C PHE A 262 -27.91 -8.43 7.84
N VAL A 263 -28.65 -9.47 7.46
CA VAL A 263 -30.05 -9.36 7.06
C VAL A 263 -30.89 -10.29 7.91
N GLN A 264 -32.05 -9.79 8.31
CA GLN A 264 -33.09 -10.56 9.00
C GLN A 264 -34.43 -10.39 8.31
N ARG A 265 -35.43 -11.15 8.75
CA ARG A 265 -36.83 -10.88 8.40
C ARG A 265 -37.25 -9.50 8.90
N LYS A 266 -38.10 -8.78 8.16
CA LYS A 266 -38.60 -7.47 8.60
C LYS A 266 -39.33 -7.60 9.94
N GLY A 267 -38.90 -6.81 10.94
CA GLY A 267 -39.41 -6.91 12.31
C GLY A 267 -38.79 -8.04 13.14
N GLY A 268 -37.69 -8.65 12.69
CA GLY A 268 -36.94 -9.65 13.44
C GLY A 268 -36.30 -9.12 14.73
N LYS A 269 -35.75 -10.03 15.54
CA LYS A 269 -35.26 -9.74 16.89
C LYS A 269 -34.02 -8.83 16.96
N HIS A 270 -33.25 -8.72 15.88
CA HIS A 270 -32.00 -7.96 15.89
C HIS A 270 -32.27 -6.46 15.75
N THR A 271 -31.60 -5.66 16.58
CA THR A 271 -31.73 -4.20 16.53
C THR A 271 -30.96 -3.64 15.33
N VAL A 272 -31.56 -2.67 14.65
CA VAL A 272 -30.92 -1.95 13.53
C VAL A 272 -29.76 -1.11 14.06
N SER A 273 -28.57 -1.42 13.59
CA SER A 273 -27.31 -0.77 13.94
C SER A 273 -27.24 0.64 13.34
N PRO A 274 -26.69 1.61 14.09
CA PRO A 274 -26.43 2.95 13.56
C PRO A 274 -25.35 2.95 12.47
N ASN A 275 -24.62 1.84 12.27
CA ASN A 275 -23.61 1.74 11.21
C ASN A 275 -24.22 1.90 9.82
N ILE A 276 -25.45 1.42 9.58
CA ILE A 276 -26.12 1.54 8.28
C ILE A 276 -26.19 3.01 7.84
N GLU A 277 -26.71 3.88 8.71
CA GLU A 277 -26.80 5.32 8.42
C GLU A 277 -25.42 5.98 8.29
N LYS A 278 -24.40 5.52 9.05
CA LYS A 278 -23.03 6.02 8.89
C LYS A 278 -22.47 5.70 7.51
N PHE A 279 -22.63 4.46 7.02
CA PHE A 279 -22.17 4.07 5.69
C PHE A 279 -22.94 4.82 4.60
N ILE A 280 -24.26 4.97 4.73
CA ILE A 280 -25.07 5.73 3.76
C ILE A 280 -24.68 7.21 3.74
N ALA A 281 -24.45 7.83 4.90
CA ALA A 281 -23.96 9.19 4.98
C ALA A 281 -22.60 9.35 4.30
N HIS A 282 -21.69 8.39 4.51
CA HIS A 282 -20.38 8.38 3.84
C HIS A 282 -20.50 8.18 2.32
N GLU A 283 -21.39 7.30 1.86
CA GLU A 283 -21.69 7.11 0.43
C GLU A 283 -22.20 8.40 -0.22
N ASN A 284 -23.06 9.15 0.47
CA ASN A 284 -23.58 10.44 0.00
C ASN A 284 -22.49 11.51 -0.03
N GLU A 285 -21.62 11.58 1.00
CA GLU A 285 -20.47 12.49 1.03
C GLU A 285 -19.54 12.24 -0.18
N ARG A 286 -19.38 10.96 -0.56
CA ARG A 286 -18.60 10.52 -1.72
C ARG A 286 -19.36 10.56 -3.05
N LYS A 287 -20.59 11.10 -3.05
CA LYS A 287 -21.44 11.25 -4.25
C LYS A 287 -21.70 9.93 -4.99
N MET A 288 -21.85 8.83 -4.25
CA MET A 288 -22.15 7.52 -4.84
C MET A 288 -23.56 7.44 -5.44
N THR A 289 -24.41 8.42 -5.19
CA THR A 289 -25.73 8.59 -5.81
C THR A 289 -25.70 9.33 -7.15
N ASP A 290 -24.57 9.92 -7.51
CA ASP A 290 -24.47 10.84 -8.63
C ASP A 290 -23.84 10.12 -9.83
N ILE A 291 -24.51 10.18 -10.99
CA ILE A 291 -24.02 9.52 -12.21
C ILE A 291 -22.64 10.03 -12.65
N GLU A 292 -22.32 11.29 -12.37
CA GLU A 292 -21.04 11.92 -12.69
C GLU A 292 -19.85 11.20 -12.03
N THR A 293 -20.04 10.64 -10.84
CA THR A 293 -19.01 9.85 -10.14
C THR A 293 -18.53 8.68 -10.99
N PHE A 294 -19.46 7.98 -11.67
CA PHE A 294 -19.17 6.81 -12.48
C PHE A 294 -18.67 7.19 -13.88
N LEU A 295 -19.18 8.28 -14.47
CA LEU A 295 -18.66 8.80 -15.74
C LEU A 295 -17.19 9.26 -15.59
N ASN A 296 -16.86 9.91 -14.46
CA ASN A 296 -15.49 10.32 -14.16
C ASN A 296 -14.55 9.13 -13.88
N PHE A 297 -15.10 7.98 -13.46
CA PHE A 297 -14.31 6.79 -13.16
C PHE A 297 -13.58 6.25 -14.40
N GLN A 298 -14.21 6.27 -15.58
CA GLN A 298 -13.59 5.90 -16.85
C GLN A 298 -12.28 6.69 -17.14
N GLY A 299 -12.23 7.96 -16.72
CA GLY A 299 -11.05 8.81 -16.85
C GLY A 299 -9.86 8.28 -16.04
N LYS A 300 -10.09 7.87 -14.77
CA LYS A 300 -9.05 7.29 -13.91
C LYS A 300 -8.51 5.97 -14.45
N ILE A 301 -9.38 5.14 -15.02
CA ILE A 301 -8.99 3.87 -15.64
C ILE A 301 -8.11 4.15 -16.87
N SER A 302 -8.52 5.12 -17.71
CA SER A 302 -7.76 5.52 -18.90
C SER A 302 -6.38 6.09 -18.55
N GLU A 303 -6.28 6.89 -17.49
CA GLU A 303 -5.00 7.38 -16.97
C GLU A 303 -4.10 6.23 -16.53
N ASN A 304 -4.64 5.27 -15.77
CA ASN A 304 -3.88 4.11 -15.33
C ASN A 304 -3.44 3.22 -16.52
N LYS A 305 -4.30 3.05 -17.53
CA LYS A 305 -3.97 2.34 -18.78
C LYS A 305 -2.76 2.94 -19.47
N THR A 306 -2.78 4.26 -19.69
CA THR A 306 -1.66 4.98 -20.30
C THR A 306 -0.39 4.78 -19.49
N ARG A 307 -0.46 4.98 -18.17
CA ARG A 307 0.70 4.84 -17.27
C ARG A 307 1.30 3.43 -17.28
N LEU A 308 0.47 2.38 -17.19
CA LEU A 308 0.97 1.01 -17.19
C LEU A 308 1.59 0.65 -18.55
N LEU A 309 0.93 1.00 -19.66
CA LEU A 309 1.43 0.69 -20.99
C LEU A 309 2.72 1.45 -21.33
N GLU A 310 2.84 2.71 -20.92
CA GLU A 310 4.10 3.46 -21.06
C GLU A 310 5.24 2.80 -20.31
N LEU A 311 5.01 2.42 -19.04
CA LEU A 311 5.99 1.69 -18.24
C LEU A 311 6.41 0.37 -18.91
N LEU A 312 5.44 -0.47 -19.30
CA LEU A 312 5.73 -1.77 -19.89
C LEU A 312 6.46 -1.63 -21.24
N ARG A 313 6.07 -0.68 -22.09
CA ARG A 313 6.75 -0.41 -23.37
C ARG A 313 8.18 0.08 -23.17
N ASP A 314 8.39 1.00 -22.24
CA ASP A 314 9.72 1.50 -21.92
C ASP A 314 10.64 0.36 -21.44
N LEU A 315 10.15 -0.49 -20.53
CA LEU A 315 10.87 -1.68 -20.08
C LEU A 315 11.20 -2.65 -21.23
N LYS A 316 10.23 -2.97 -22.10
CA LYS A 316 10.48 -3.84 -23.26
C LYS A 316 11.44 -3.21 -24.26
N SER A 317 11.40 -1.88 -24.46
CA SER A 317 12.35 -1.17 -25.33
C SER A 317 13.80 -1.26 -24.82
N LYS A 318 13.98 -1.42 -23.50
CA LYS A 318 15.26 -1.64 -22.82
C LYS A 318 15.67 -3.13 -22.78
N GLY A 319 14.93 -4.00 -23.48
CA GLY A 319 15.18 -5.44 -23.53
C GLY A 319 14.86 -6.19 -22.23
N LYS A 320 14.00 -5.62 -21.36
CA LYS A 320 13.65 -6.24 -20.08
C LYS A 320 12.66 -7.38 -20.23
N LYS A 321 12.89 -8.45 -19.47
CA LYS A 321 11.98 -9.60 -19.37
C LYS A 321 10.90 -9.31 -18.33
N ILE A 322 9.63 -9.44 -18.73
CA ILE A 322 8.48 -9.09 -17.88
C ILE A 322 7.53 -10.28 -17.84
N ILE A 323 7.12 -10.68 -16.64
CA ILE A 323 6.17 -11.79 -16.45
C ILE A 323 5.01 -11.35 -15.58
N GLY A 324 3.88 -12.04 -15.66
CA GLY A 324 2.76 -11.87 -14.74
C GLY A 324 2.87 -12.80 -13.52
N TYR A 325 2.42 -12.36 -12.35
CA TYR A 325 2.26 -13.21 -11.16
C TYR A 325 0.79 -13.29 -10.73
N GLY A 326 0.29 -14.51 -10.71
CA GLY A 326 -1.11 -14.85 -10.56
C GLY A 326 -1.87 -14.69 -11.89
N ALA A 327 -2.79 -15.61 -12.16
CA ALA A 327 -3.74 -15.57 -13.25
C ALA A 327 -5.18 -15.50 -12.70
N PRO A 328 -5.54 -14.49 -11.86
CA PRO A 328 -6.90 -14.35 -11.36
C PRO A 328 -7.84 -13.83 -12.46
N ALA A 329 -9.16 -14.03 -12.29
CA ALA A 329 -10.18 -13.50 -13.20
C ALA A 329 -10.01 -11.99 -13.46
N LYS A 330 -9.78 -11.21 -12.40
CA LYS A 330 -9.50 -9.77 -12.53
C LYS A 330 -8.27 -9.44 -13.40
N GLY A 331 -7.26 -10.30 -13.35
CA GLY A 331 -6.08 -10.17 -14.21
C GLY A 331 -6.46 -10.26 -15.68
N SER A 332 -7.37 -11.15 -16.05
CA SER A 332 -7.90 -11.28 -17.41
C SER A 332 -8.58 -9.98 -17.88
N THR A 333 -9.39 -9.33 -17.06
CA THR A 333 -9.99 -8.02 -17.39
C THR A 333 -8.92 -6.98 -17.70
N LEU A 334 -7.93 -6.85 -16.82
CA LEU A 334 -6.85 -5.88 -16.99
C LEU A 334 -6.08 -6.14 -18.28
N LEU A 335 -5.65 -7.37 -18.50
CA LEU A 335 -4.86 -7.77 -19.67
C LEU A 335 -5.62 -7.51 -20.98
N ASN A 336 -6.89 -7.90 -21.05
CA ASN A 336 -7.72 -7.70 -22.25
C ASN A 336 -7.99 -6.22 -22.49
N TYR A 337 -8.46 -5.48 -21.48
CA TYR A 337 -8.80 -4.07 -21.67
C TYR A 337 -7.56 -3.21 -21.99
N PHE A 338 -6.40 -3.53 -21.42
CA PHE A 338 -5.15 -2.82 -21.70
C PHE A 338 -4.45 -3.35 -22.96
N ASN A 339 -4.90 -4.49 -23.51
CA ASN A 339 -4.30 -5.18 -24.63
C ASN A 339 -2.82 -5.54 -24.37
N ILE A 340 -2.59 -6.25 -23.27
CA ILE A 340 -1.27 -6.74 -22.84
C ILE A 340 -1.22 -8.24 -23.15
N GLY A 341 -0.44 -8.63 -24.16
CA GLY A 341 -0.30 -10.01 -24.62
C GLY A 341 1.13 -10.55 -24.46
N PRO A 342 1.46 -11.66 -25.15
CA PRO A 342 2.75 -12.33 -25.06
C PRO A 342 3.91 -11.51 -25.62
N GLU A 343 3.64 -10.48 -26.43
CA GLU A 343 4.64 -9.50 -26.86
C GLU A 343 5.16 -8.64 -25.69
N THR A 344 4.35 -8.50 -24.63
CA THR A 344 4.67 -7.73 -23.44
C THR A 344 5.07 -8.66 -22.28
N LEU A 345 4.22 -9.62 -21.93
CA LEU A 345 4.43 -10.56 -20.83
C LEU A 345 4.83 -11.94 -21.34
N ASP A 346 6.03 -12.39 -21.01
CA ASP A 346 6.58 -13.64 -21.59
C ASP A 346 5.83 -14.89 -21.09
N TYR A 347 5.32 -14.86 -19.86
CA TYR A 347 4.44 -15.86 -19.26
C TYR A 347 3.78 -15.30 -17.99
N ILE A 348 2.78 -16.02 -17.46
CA ILE A 348 2.20 -15.78 -16.13
C ILE A 348 2.53 -16.98 -15.24
N VAL A 349 2.97 -16.76 -14.00
CA VAL A 349 3.06 -17.85 -13.00
C VAL A 349 1.84 -17.88 -12.12
N ASP A 350 1.31 -19.07 -11.83
CA ASP A 350 0.18 -19.23 -10.91
C ASP A 350 0.36 -20.47 -10.01
N ASP A 351 -0.09 -20.38 -8.76
CA ASP A 351 0.02 -21.46 -7.78
C ASP A 351 -1.04 -22.56 -8.01
N SER A 352 -2.12 -22.26 -8.73
CA SER A 352 -3.15 -23.24 -9.08
C SER A 352 -2.65 -24.19 -10.16
N VAL A 353 -2.46 -25.44 -9.79
CA VAL A 353 -2.11 -26.54 -10.72
C VAL A 353 -3.14 -26.71 -11.85
N TRP A 354 -4.37 -26.25 -11.66
CA TRP A 354 -5.45 -26.32 -12.64
C TRP A 354 -5.31 -25.31 -13.79
N LYS A 355 -4.53 -24.25 -13.59
CA LYS A 355 -4.28 -23.22 -14.61
C LYS A 355 -2.95 -23.42 -15.33
N GLN A 356 -2.02 -24.15 -14.73
CA GLN A 356 -0.69 -24.39 -15.29
C GLN A 356 -0.79 -25.21 -16.58
N GLY A 357 -0.08 -24.79 -17.63
CA GLY A 357 -0.13 -25.38 -18.96
C GLY A 357 -1.27 -24.85 -19.85
N LEU A 358 -2.11 -23.95 -19.32
CA LEU A 358 -3.16 -23.26 -20.08
C LEU A 358 -2.71 -21.86 -20.51
N TYR A 359 -3.55 -21.17 -21.26
CA TYR A 359 -3.34 -19.81 -21.76
C TYR A 359 -4.41 -18.85 -21.26
N SER A 360 -4.04 -17.60 -20.97
CA SER A 360 -4.97 -16.57 -20.52
C SER A 360 -6.04 -16.28 -21.59
N PRO A 361 -7.32 -16.10 -21.20
CA PRO A 361 -8.40 -15.84 -22.15
C PRO A 361 -8.17 -14.52 -22.89
N GLY A 362 -8.36 -14.54 -24.21
CA GLY A 362 -8.23 -13.40 -25.14
C GLY A 362 -6.80 -12.89 -25.40
N THR A 363 -5.92 -12.90 -24.39
CA THR A 363 -4.53 -12.40 -24.52
C THR A 363 -3.49 -13.49 -24.74
N HIS A 364 -3.86 -14.76 -24.54
CA HIS A 364 -3.07 -15.94 -24.87
C HIS A 364 -1.66 -15.95 -24.27
N ILE A 365 -1.50 -15.46 -23.06
CA ILE A 365 -0.24 -15.53 -22.33
C ILE A 365 -0.18 -16.91 -21.64
N PRO A 366 0.91 -17.68 -21.82
CA PRO A 366 1.03 -19.00 -21.22
C PRO A 366 1.11 -18.92 -19.69
N VAL A 367 0.34 -19.77 -19.00
CA VAL A 367 0.35 -19.90 -17.54
C VAL A 367 1.23 -21.07 -17.13
N LYS A 368 2.19 -20.79 -16.24
CA LYS A 368 3.25 -21.71 -15.82
C LYS A 368 3.29 -21.89 -14.31
N ALA A 369 4.00 -22.92 -13.86
CA ALA A 369 4.26 -23.14 -12.45
C ALA A 369 5.30 -22.14 -11.91
N ALA A 370 5.29 -21.87 -10.61
CA ALA A 370 6.24 -20.96 -9.96
C ALA A 370 7.71 -21.42 -10.07
N THR A 371 7.97 -22.69 -10.36
CA THR A 371 9.33 -23.22 -10.65
C THR A 371 9.98 -22.54 -11.84
N GLU A 372 9.19 -22.04 -12.79
CA GLU A 372 9.65 -21.31 -13.97
C GLU A 372 10.47 -20.06 -13.60
N LEU A 373 10.18 -19.43 -12.46
CA LEU A 373 10.91 -18.25 -12.00
C LEU A 373 12.41 -18.52 -11.82
N LYS A 374 12.80 -19.76 -11.48
CA LYS A 374 14.20 -20.14 -11.32
C LYS A 374 14.86 -20.50 -12.64
N GLU A 375 14.14 -21.18 -13.53
CA GLU A 375 14.64 -21.62 -14.82
C GLU A 375 14.77 -20.44 -15.80
N ASN A 376 13.87 -19.47 -15.69
CA ASN A 376 13.67 -18.39 -16.64
C ASN A 376 13.41 -17.05 -15.91
N PRO A 377 14.37 -16.54 -15.12
CA PRO A 377 14.17 -15.42 -14.21
C PRO A 377 13.76 -14.12 -14.94
N PRO A 378 12.72 -13.40 -14.47
CA PRO A 378 12.32 -12.10 -15.00
C PRO A 378 13.17 -10.94 -14.46
N ASP A 379 13.20 -9.82 -15.21
CA ASP A 379 13.65 -8.53 -14.66
C ASP A 379 12.54 -7.87 -13.83
N TYR A 380 11.28 -8.02 -14.25
CA TYR A 380 10.09 -7.42 -13.62
C TYR A 380 8.94 -8.43 -13.49
N ILE A 381 8.23 -8.34 -12.36
CA ILE A 381 7.06 -9.16 -12.07
C ILE A 381 5.82 -8.25 -11.97
N LEU A 382 4.91 -8.33 -12.94
CA LEU A 382 3.60 -7.68 -12.88
C LEU A 382 2.65 -8.50 -12.00
N ILE A 383 2.32 -8.00 -10.81
CA ILE A 383 1.48 -8.70 -9.85
C ILE A 383 -0.01 -8.52 -10.24
N LEU A 384 -0.53 -9.43 -11.06
CA LEU A 384 -1.96 -9.47 -11.43
C LEU A 384 -2.84 -9.90 -10.24
N ALA A 385 -2.30 -10.69 -9.32
CA ALA A 385 -2.91 -11.00 -8.02
C ALA A 385 -2.57 -9.94 -6.94
N TRP A 386 -2.72 -8.66 -7.27
CA TRP A 386 -2.29 -7.51 -6.46
C TRP A 386 -2.86 -7.46 -5.04
N ASN A 387 -4.03 -8.05 -4.80
CA ASN A 387 -4.61 -8.15 -3.46
C ASN A 387 -3.80 -9.06 -2.51
N PHE A 388 -2.77 -9.73 -3.04
CA PHE A 388 -1.78 -10.52 -2.32
C PHE A 388 -0.34 -10.00 -2.55
N ALA A 389 -0.17 -8.76 -3.00
CA ALA A 389 1.13 -8.21 -3.39
C ALA A 389 2.20 -8.42 -2.30
N ASP A 390 1.93 -8.05 -1.05
CA ASP A 390 2.89 -8.22 0.06
C ASP A 390 3.34 -9.68 0.24
N SER A 391 2.40 -10.62 0.18
CA SER A 391 2.70 -12.05 0.30
C SER A 391 3.50 -12.56 -0.91
N ILE A 392 3.20 -12.07 -2.11
CA ILE A 392 3.88 -12.44 -3.35
C ILE A 392 5.30 -11.88 -3.36
N ILE A 393 5.48 -10.60 -3.03
CA ILE A 393 6.78 -9.92 -2.92
C ILE A 393 7.66 -10.67 -1.93
N LYS A 394 7.12 -11.01 -0.74
CA LYS A 394 7.84 -11.80 0.25
C LYS A 394 8.23 -13.19 -0.23
N LYS A 395 7.34 -13.88 -0.94
CA LYS A 395 7.60 -15.22 -1.52
C LYS A 395 8.62 -15.17 -2.65
N CYS A 396 8.69 -14.04 -3.35
CA CYS A 396 9.58 -13.77 -4.48
C CYS A 396 10.76 -12.89 -4.09
N SER A 397 11.26 -13.00 -2.85
CA SER A 397 12.36 -12.15 -2.33
C SER A 397 13.65 -12.20 -3.15
N ASP A 398 13.83 -13.24 -3.97
CA ASP A 398 14.94 -13.38 -4.92
C ASP A 398 14.84 -12.40 -6.10
N PHE A 399 13.68 -11.76 -6.30
CA PHE A 399 13.38 -10.79 -7.34
C PHE A 399 13.18 -9.40 -6.77
N GLU A 400 13.54 -8.38 -7.53
CA GLU A 400 13.72 -7.03 -6.98
C GLU A 400 12.69 -6.01 -7.45
N ASN A 401 12.08 -6.26 -8.61
CA ASN A 401 11.21 -5.31 -9.29
C ASN A 401 9.82 -5.89 -9.48
N PHE A 402 8.87 -5.32 -8.74
CA PHE A 402 7.47 -5.69 -8.82
C PHE A 402 6.68 -4.53 -9.39
N ILE A 403 5.74 -4.83 -10.27
CA ILE A 403 4.78 -3.85 -10.78
C ILE A 403 3.43 -4.18 -10.17
N ILE A 404 2.88 -3.27 -9.38
CA ILE A 404 1.49 -3.37 -8.89
C ILE A 404 0.62 -2.52 -9.82
N PRO A 405 -0.35 -3.12 -10.54
CA PRO A 405 -1.08 -2.41 -11.61
C PRO A 405 -2.21 -1.49 -11.13
N VAL A 406 -2.74 -1.71 -9.92
CA VAL A 406 -3.86 -0.95 -9.35
C VAL A 406 -3.55 -0.55 -7.90
N PRO A 407 -4.05 0.59 -7.38
CA PRO A 407 -4.94 1.58 -7.99
C PRO A 407 -4.35 2.31 -9.20
N PHE A 408 -3.02 2.50 -9.19
CA PHE A 408 -2.27 3.02 -10.31
C PHE A 408 -0.95 2.28 -10.44
N ALA A 409 -0.52 2.01 -11.67
CA ALA A 409 0.69 1.26 -11.96
C ALA A 409 1.92 1.85 -11.29
N GLN A 410 2.61 1.04 -10.49
CA GLN A 410 3.81 1.46 -9.77
C GLN A 410 4.83 0.35 -9.67
N VAL A 411 6.10 0.73 -9.73
CA VAL A 411 7.24 -0.15 -9.46
C VAL A 411 7.53 -0.10 -7.97
N VAL A 412 7.51 -1.25 -7.31
CA VAL A 412 7.86 -1.40 -5.90
C VAL A 412 9.20 -2.14 -5.82
N SER A 413 10.11 -1.59 -5.02
CA SER A 413 11.40 -2.21 -4.67
C SER A 413 11.37 -2.66 -3.22
N GLY A 414 11.69 -3.92 -2.95
CA GLY A 414 11.68 -4.48 -1.58
C GLY A 414 12.63 -3.81 -0.58
N VAL A 415 13.61 -3.01 -1.05
CA VAL A 415 14.65 -2.40 -0.20
C VAL A 415 14.08 -1.49 0.89
N VAL A 416 13.09 -0.66 0.55
CA VAL A 416 12.51 0.30 1.51
C VAL A 416 11.74 -0.44 2.59
N GLU A 417 10.98 -1.49 2.22
CA GLU A 417 10.25 -2.29 3.20
C GLU A 417 11.21 -3.05 4.14
N GLU A 418 12.28 -3.61 3.60
CA GLU A 418 13.35 -4.22 4.41
C GLU A 418 13.93 -3.21 5.40
N ASP A 419 14.27 -2.00 4.94
CA ASP A 419 14.81 -0.94 5.78
C ASP A 419 13.82 -0.57 6.91
N LEU A 420 12.53 -0.41 6.60
CA LEU A 420 11.51 -0.09 7.60
C LEU A 420 11.36 -1.20 8.65
N ASN A 421 11.43 -2.48 8.26
CA ASN A 421 11.37 -3.59 9.21
C ASN A 421 12.62 -3.61 10.13
N VAL A 422 13.81 -3.32 9.59
CA VAL A 422 15.04 -3.20 10.40
C VAL A 422 14.92 -2.03 11.37
N ILE A 423 14.41 -0.87 10.92
CA ILE A 423 14.17 0.28 11.79
C ILE A 423 13.23 -0.09 12.93
N ALA A 424 12.05 -0.67 12.62
CA ALA A 424 11.05 -1.05 13.61
C ALA A 424 11.63 -1.98 14.69
N LYS A 425 12.42 -2.97 14.29
CA LYS A 425 13.16 -3.84 15.22
C LYS A 425 14.19 -3.08 16.04
N GLY A 426 14.95 -2.18 15.42
CA GLY A 426 15.98 -1.37 16.08
C GLY A 426 15.46 -0.42 17.16
N ILE A 427 14.16 -0.09 17.11
CA ILE A 427 13.47 0.78 18.07
C ILE A 427 12.41 0.06 18.92
N GLU A 428 12.31 -1.28 18.82
CA GLU A 428 11.23 -2.07 19.45
C GLU A 428 11.05 -1.77 20.95
N LYS A 429 12.16 -1.52 21.66
CA LYS A 429 12.17 -1.25 23.11
C LYS A 429 11.62 0.11 23.50
N VAL A 430 11.56 1.06 22.57
CA VAL A 430 11.12 2.44 22.81
C VAL A 430 9.85 2.81 22.04
N ALA A 431 9.52 2.06 20.97
CA ALA A 431 8.41 2.36 20.06
C ALA A 431 7.05 2.50 20.76
N GLY A 432 6.80 1.74 21.83
CA GLY A 432 5.55 1.79 22.59
C GLY A 432 5.19 3.18 23.14
N ALA A 433 6.17 4.07 23.31
CA ALA A 433 5.93 5.46 23.72
C ALA A 433 5.13 6.28 22.68
N LEU A 434 5.09 5.84 21.42
CA LEU A 434 4.32 6.49 20.35
C LEU A 434 2.86 6.00 20.27
N GLU A 435 2.51 4.89 20.93
CA GLU A 435 1.19 4.27 20.79
C GLU A 435 0.07 5.21 21.29
N GLY A 436 -0.92 5.48 20.44
CA GLY A 436 -2.01 6.43 20.71
C GLY A 436 -1.62 7.91 20.79
N LYS A 437 -0.37 8.26 20.44
CA LYS A 437 0.15 9.63 20.50
C LYS A 437 0.02 10.37 19.17
N THR A 438 0.26 11.68 19.18
CA THR A 438 0.30 12.51 17.97
C THR A 438 1.68 13.12 17.77
N VAL A 439 2.29 12.88 16.60
CA VAL A 439 3.59 13.40 16.20
C VAL A 439 3.43 14.43 15.09
N LEU A 440 3.92 15.65 15.30
CA LEU A 440 4.05 16.66 14.25
C LEU A 440 5.45 16.58 13.65
N ILE A 441 5.55 16.42 12.33
CA ILE A 441 6.83 16.37 11.61
C ILE A 441 6.88 17.52 10.62
N THR A 442 7.82 18.45 10.78
CA THR A 442 8.11 19.46 9.75
C THR A 442 9.13 18.93 8.76
N GLY A 443 9.01 19.28 7.48
CA GLY A 443 9.83 18.69 6.42
C GLY A 443 9.49 17.22 6.18
N GLY A 444 8.26 16.80 6.50
CA GLY A 444 7.83 15.41 6.45
C GLY A 444 7.82 14.81 5.04
N SER A 445 7.86 15.66 4.00
CA SER A 445 8.04 15.21 2.61
C SER A 445 9.50 15.12 2.17
N GLY A 446 10.45 15.50 3.01
CA GLY A 446 11.88 15.33 2.75
C GLY A 446 12.37 13.91 2.99
N PHE A 447 13.62 13.62 2.63
CA PHE A 447 14.25 12.29 2.75
C PHE A 447 14.14 11.67 4.16
N VAL A 448 14.51 12.40 5.21
CA VAL A 448 14.46 11.87 6.58
C VAL A 448 13.01 11.85 7.10
N GLY A 449 12.25 12.92 6.85
CA GLY A 449 10.86 13.04 7.27
C GLY A 449 9.96 11.92 6.73
N SER A 450 10.23 11.47 5.50
CA SER A 450 9.51 10.36 4.89
C SER A 450 9.76 9.02 5.59
N TYR A 451 10.99 8.72 5.99
CA TYR A 451 11.26 7.50 6.76
C TYR A 451 10.63 7.52 8.14
N LEU A 452 10.67 8.67 8.84
CA LEU A 452 10.03 8.79 10.14
C LEU A 452 8.52 8.51 10.03
N THR A 453 7.88 9.11 9.03
CA THR A 453 6.44 8.92 8.76
C THR A 453 6.13 7.47 8.38
N ALA A 454 6.88 6.89 7.45
CA ALA A 454 6.68 5.50 7.00
C ALA A 454 6.95 4.47 8.10
N THR A 455 7.91 4.74 9.00
CA THR A 455 8.17 3.89 10.16
C THR A 455 6.98 3.89 11.12
N ILE A 456 6.40 5.06 11.41
CA ILE A 456 5.21 5.16 12.27
C ILE A 456 4.02 4.45 11.63
N ASP A 457 3.84 4.57 10.31
CA ASP A 457 2.78 3.84 9.59
C ASP A 457 2.94 2.32 9.68
N LEU A 458 4.18 1.82 9.51
CA LEU A 458 4.48 0.40 9.69
C LEU A 458 4.17 -0.06 11.12
N LEU A 459 4.53 0.76 12.13
CA LEU A 459 4.22 0.48 13.53
C LEU A 459 2.72 0.41 13.79
N ASN A 460 1.94 1.34 13.24
CA ASN A 460 0.48 1.32 13.30
C ASN A 460 -0.11 0.03 12.71
N LYS A 461 0.39 -0.39 11.55
CA LYS A 461 -0.14 -1.56 10.83
C LYS A 461 0.20 -2.89 11.50
N LYS A 462 1.41 -3.01 12.08
CA LYS A 462 1.94 -4.31 12.51
C LYS A 462 2.01 -4.50 14.02
N TYR A 463 2.13 -3.43 14.81
CA TYR A 463 2.55 -3.54 16.21
C TYR A 463 1.65 -2.79 17.21
N PHE A 464 1.12 -1.62 16.86
CA PHE A 464 0.29 -0.83 17.77
C PHE A 464 -1.17 -1.28 17.76
N LYS A 465 -1.76 -1.35 18.96
CA LYS A 465 -3.21 -1.56 19.14
C LYS A 465 -3.96 -0.25 19.00
N THR A 466 -3.38 0.85 19.49
CA THR A 466 -3.91 2.21 19.30
C THR A 466 -3.01 3.00 18.36
N PRO A 467 -3.46 3.37 17.15
CA PRO A 467 -2.61 4.02 16.17
C PRO A 467 -2.03 5.36 16.65
N CYS A 468 -0.75 5.56 16.38
CA CYS A 468 -0.07 6.85 16.46
C CYS A 468 -0.48 7.73 15.28
N ARG A 469 -0.89 8.96 15.55
CA ARG A 469 -1.23 9.96 14.52
C ARG A 469 0.00 10.76 14.11
N VAL A 470 0.09 11.10 12.83
CA VAL A 470 1.15 11.95 12.29
C VAL A 470 0.55 13.15 11.55
N LEU A 471 0.99 14.35 11.91
CA LEU A 471 0.76 15.56 11.13
C LEU A 471 2.07 15.97 10.45
N SER A 472 2.17 15.73 9.14
CA SER A 472 3.32 16.09 8.33
C SER A 472 3.12 17.46 7.69
N LEU A 473 3.98 18.43 8.02
CA LEU A 473 3.99 19.78 7.45
C LEU A 473 5.16 19.96 6.47
N ASP A 474 4.89 20.49 5.27
CA ASP A 474 5.91 20.79 4.27
C ASP A 474 5.43 21.90 3.31
N ASN A 475 6.31 22.75 2.79
CA ASN A 475 5.95 23.79 1.82
C ASN A 475 6.36 23.45 0.38
N HIS A 476 7.06 22.33 0.17
CA HIS A 476 7.50 21.80 -1.12
C HIS A 476 8.45 22.70 -1.93
N ILE A 477 9.18 23.61 -1.27
CA ILE A 477 10.06 24.58 -1.95
C ILE A 477 11.19 23.94 -2.78
N VAL A 478 11.74 22.81 -2.34
CA VAL A 478 12.88 22.11 -2.98
C VAL A 478 12.49 20.80 -3.69
N GLY A 479 11.19 20.50 -3.81
CA GLY A 479 10.74 19.32 -4.54
C GLY A 479 9.28 18.95 -4.27
N LYS A 480 8.72 18.12 -5.14
CA LYS A 480 7.39 17.51 -4.96
C LYS A 480 7.44 16.49 -3.80
N LYS A 481 6.28 16.13 -3.24
CA LYS A 481 6.10 15.06 -2.24
C LYS A 481 6.99 13.86 -2.59
N ASN A 482 7.93 13.50 -1.71
CA ASN A 482 8.90 12.42 -1.98
C ASN A 482 8.16 11.12 -2.33
N ASN A 483 8.62 10.47 -3.41
CA ASN A 483 8.03 9.25 -3.95
C ASN A 483 8.02 8.09 -2.94
N LEU A 484 8.87 8.10 -1.91
CA LEU A 484 8.79 7.12 -0.80
C LEU A 484 7.43 7.09 -0.09
N LEU A 485 6.70 8.21 -0.07
CA LEU A 485 5.46 8.39 0.67
C LEU A 485 4.21 8.39 -0.21
N LYS A 486 4.31 8.03 -1.51
CA LYS A 486 3.10 7.90 -2.33
C LYS A 486 2.11 6.87 -1.77
N GLU A 487 2.58 5.98 -0.89
CA GLU A 487 1.85 4.81 -0.39
C GLU A 487 1.43 4.87 1.09
N VAL A 488 1.75 5.95 1.81
CA VAL A 488 1.20 6.13 3.17
C VAL A 488 -0.25 6.63 3.03
N ASN A 489 -1.14 5.72 2.69
CA ASN A 489 -2.60 5.91 2.68
C ASN A 489 -3.17 5.38 3.99
N SER A 490 -3.01 6.19 5.03
CA SER A 490 -3.41 5.86 6.40
C SER A 490 -4.24 7.02 6.93
N GLU A 491 -5.42 6.73 7.46
CA GLU A 491 -6.30 7.74 8.07
C GLU A 491 -5.62 8.46 9.25
N TYR A 492 -4.57 7.85 9.81
CA TYR A 492 -3.80 8.39 10.94
C TYR A 492 -2.69 9.35 10.50
N ILE A 493 -2.42 9.50 9.20
CA ILE A 493 -1.31 10.29 8.69
C ILE A 493 -1.84 11.40 7.78
N VAL A 494 -1.78 12.62 8.30
CA VAL A 494 -2.26 13.82 7.62
C VAL A 494 -1.08 14.58 7.04
N PHE A 495 -1.07 14.73 5.72
CA PHE A 495 -0.15 15.62 5.02
C PHE A 495 -0.80 16.98 4.81
N LYS A 496 -0.19 18.04 5.35
CA LYS A 496 -0.66 19.41 5.17
C LYS A 496 0.45 20.25 4.56
N GLN A 497 0.16 20.86 3.40
CA GLN A 497 1.04 21.85 2.84
C GLN A 497 1.01 23.10 3.73
N HIS A 498 2.13 23.45 4.35
CA HIS A 498 2.24 24.58 5.28
C HIS A 498 3.66 25.13 5.32
N ASN A 499 3.80 26.46 5.24
CA ASN A 499 5.06 27.14 5.46
C ASN A 499 5.28 27.36 6.96
N ILE A 500 6.26 26.69 7.56
CA ILE A 500 6.48 26.76 9.01
C ILE A 500 6.93 28.13 9.51
N CYS A 501 7.39 29.02 8.64
CA CYS A 501 7.65 30.42 8.98
C CYS A 501 6.38 31.17 9.40
N GLU A 502 5.21 30.67 8.99
CA GLU A 502 3.91 31.17 9.42
C GLU A 502 3.42 30.40 10.65
N PRO A 503 2.93 31.09 11.70
CA PRO A 503 2.32 30.45 12.85
C PRO A 503 1.16 29.53 12.45
N ILE A 504 1.00 28.41 13.17
CA ILE A 504 -0.08 27.45 12.94
C ILE A 504 -0.87 27.23 14.22
N SER A 505 -2.19 27.39 14.13
CA SER A 505 -3.11 26.95 15.19
C SER A 505 -3.63 25.56 14.86
N LEU A 506 -3.68 24.69 15.87
CA LEU A 506 -4.10 23.29 15.74
C LEU A 506 -5.05 22.95 16.87
N ASP A 507 -6.25 22.47 16.55
CA ASP A 507 -7.28 22.08 17.53
C ASP A 507 -7.16 20.60 17.95
N MET A 508 -5.96 20.04 17.83
CA MET A 508 -5.64 18.66 18.22
C MET A 508 -4.51 18.62 19.25
N PRO A 509 -4.40 17.55 20.06
CA PRO A 509 -3.23 17.33 20.90
C PRO A 509 -1.99 17.06 20.04
N ILE A 510 -0.83 17.52 20.50
CA ILE A 510 0.48 17.21 19.92
C ILE A 510 1.34 16.72 21.07
N ASP A 511 1.85 15.49 20.98
CA ASP A 511 2.70 14.89 22.01
C ASP A 511 4.18 15.02 21.66
N TYR A 512 4.53 14.94 20.38
CA TYR A 512 5.90 15.01 19.89
C TYR A 512 6.01 15.98 18.72
N ILE A 513 7.10 16.73 18.67
CA ILE A 513 7.45 17.57 17.51
C ILE A 513 8.81 17.14 16.98
N VAL A 514 8.88 16.85 15.69
CA VAL A 514 10.13 16.63 14.97
C VAL A 514 10.35 17.77 13.99
N SER A 515 11.32 18.63 14.29
CA SER A 515 11.68 19.77 13.45
C SER A 515 12.74 19.36 12.42
N ALA A 516 12.31 18.64 11.38
CA ALA A 516 13.19 18.15 10.30
C ALA A 516 13.18 19.03 9.04
N ALA A 517 12.38 20.10 9.00
CA ALA A 517 12.42 21.07 7.91
C ALA A 517 13.80 21.75 7.79
N GLY A 518 14.33 21.80 6.59
CA GLY A 518 15.57 22.50 6.27
C GLY A 518 16.07 22.18 4.87
N ILE A 519 16.65 23.18 4.21
CA ILE A 519 17.25 23.03 2.89
C ILE A 519 18.72 22.63 3.07
N ALA A 520 19.01 21.33 2.97
CA ALA A 520 20.34 20.80 3.35
C ALA A 520 21.34 20.66 2.19
N SER A 521 20.90 20.64 0.94
CA SER A 521 21.80 20.51 -0.21
C SER A 521 22.51 21.84 -0.51
N PRO A 522 23.85 21.83 -0.71
CA PRO A 522 24.60 23.02 -1.10
C PRO A 522 24.11 23.75 -2.33
N VAL A 523 23.55 23.02 -3.29
CA VAL A 523 22.96 23.64 -4.49
C VAL A 523 21.70 24.42 -4.13
N TYR A 524 20.86 23.87 -3.25
CA TYR A 524 19.57 24.47 -2.92
C TYR A 524 19.66 25.58 -1.88
N TYR A 525 20.47 25.46 -0.82
CA TYR A 525 20.57 26.55 0.17
C TYR A 525 21.31 27.76 -0.38
N LYS A 526 22.19 27.59 -1.39
CA LYS A 526 22.76 28.71 -2.14
C LYS A 526 21.73 29.39 -3.04
N LYS A 527 20.77 28.62 -3.56
CA LYS A 527 19.66 29.13 -4.36
C LYS A 527 18.62 29.87 -3.50
N TYR A 528 18.38 29.39 -2.28
CA TYR A 528 17.38 29.91 -1.35
C TYR A 528 18.00 30.24 0.04
N PRO A 529 18.98 31.16 0.11
CA PRO A 529 19.72 31.41 1.34
C PRO A 529 18.86 32.04 2.43
N ILE A 530 17.93 32.93 2.06
CA ILE A 530 17.02 33.59 3.01
C ILE A 530 16.02 32.59 3.57
N GLU A 531 15.39 31.81 2.70
CA GLU A 531 14.41 30.78 3.08
C GLU A 531 15.06 29.67 3.92
N THR A 532 16.35 29.38 3.69
CA THR A 532 17.13 28.46 4.54
C THR A 532 17.27 28.99 5.96
N ILE A 533 17.58 30.27 6.13
CA ILE A 533 17.69 30.92 7.44
C ILE A 533 16.32 31.01 8.11
N GLU A 534 15.31 31.54 7.41
CA GLU A 534 13.96 31.74 7.95
C GLU A 534 13.32 30.42 8.36
N GLY A 535 13.39 29.40 7.49
CA GLY A 535 12.84 28.08 7.80
C GLY A 535 13.52 27.45 9.02
N THR A 536 14.83 27.64 9.16
CA THR A 536 15.61 27.10 10.29
C THR A 536 15.39 27.86 11.59
N VAL A 537 15.21 29.19 11.54
CA VAL A 537 15.15 30.05 12.73
C VAL A 537 13.72 30.46 13.07
N LEU A 538 13.01 31.12 12.15
CA LEU A 538 11.63 31.55 12.36
C LEU A 538 10.69 30.33 12.43
N GLY A 539 10.88 29.39 11.50
CA GLY A 539 10.12 28.14 11.50
C GLY A 539 10.29 27.34 12.79
N LEU A 540 11.53 27.19 13.27
CA LEU A 540 11.82 26.55 14.55
C LEU A 540 11.19 27.31 15.73
N ASN A 541 11.30 28.64 15.75
CA ASN A 541 10.70 29.45 16.81
C ASN A 541 9.19 29.23 16.91
N ASN A 542 8.48 29.15 15.77
CA ASN A 542 7.05 28.84 15.75
C ASN A 542 6.77 27.44 16.31
N MET A 543 7.60 26.45 15.98
CA MET A 543 7.48 25.09 16.53
C MET A 543 7.76 25.04 18.04
N LEU A 544 8.71 25.83 18.56
CA LEU A 544 8.99 25.92 19.99
C LEU A 544 7.87 26.62 20.76
N LYS A 545 7.28 27.68 20.19
CA LYS A 545 6.07 28.31 20.75
C LYS A 545 4.90 27.33 20.79
N LEU A 546 4.71 26.57 19.71
CA LEU A 546 3.69 25.53 19.66
C LEU A 546 3.97 24.42 20.68
N ALA A 547 5.23 23.99 20.83
CA ALA A 547 5.66 23.00 21.81
C ALA A 547 5.29 23.42 23.23
N LEU A 548 5.56 24.69 23.57
CA LEU A 548 5.21 25.28 24.84
C LEU A 548 3.69 25.35 25.04
N ALA A 549 2.96 25.85 24.04
CA ALA A 549 1.49 25.98 24.11
C ALA A 549 0.77 24.62 24.23
N LYS A 550 1.34 23.55 23.67
CA LYS A 550 0.78 22.20 23.69
C LYS A 550 1.31 21.32 24.81
N ASN A 551 2.28 21.80 25.59
CA ASN A 551 2.97 21.03 26.62
C ASN A 551 3.43 19.66 26.12
N VAL A 552 4.17 19.67 25.00
CA VAL A 552 4.62 18.44 24.33
C VAL A 552 5.56 17.62 25.23
N THR A 553 5.60 16.31 25.00
CA THR A 553 6.51 15.39 25.70
C THR A 553 7.95 15.50 25.21
N SER A 554 8.15 15.79 23.92
CA SER A 554 9.50 15.96 23.35
C SER A 554 9.50 16.78 22.07
N VAL A 555 10.57 17.55 21.89
CA VAL A 555 10.91 18.21 20.62
C VAL A 555 12.27 17.69 20.15
N LEU A 556 12.33 17.13 18.95
CA LEU A 556 13.60 16.75 18.31
C LEU A 556 13.97 17.80 17.25
N TYR A 557 15.05 18.53 17.47
CA TYR A 557 15.59 19.48 16.51
C TYR A 557 16.70 18.84 15.66
N PHE A 558 16.55 18.94 14.34
CA PHE A 558 17.60 18.57 13.39
C PHE A 558 18.57 19.75 13.19
N SER A 559 19.67 19.69 13.93
CA SER A 559 20.88 20.48 13.67
C SER A 559 21.65 19.87 12.48
N SER A 560 22.97 20.04 12.41
CA SER A 560 23.81 19.43 11.38
C SER A 560 25.25 19.25 11.85
N SER A 561 25.95 18.26 11.32
CA SER A 561 27.42 18.18 11.46
C SER A 561 28.15 19.34 10.77
N GLU A 562 27.48 20.05 9.85
CA GLU A 562 28.03 21.24 9.19
C GLU A 562 28.38 22.36 10.18
N ILE A 563 27.73 22.41 11.35
CA ILE A 563 28.03 23.43 12.36
C ILE A 563 29.43 23.30 12.96
N TYR A 564 30.05 22.13 12.82
CA TYR A 564 31.43 21.92 13.26
C TYR A 564 32.43 22.62 12.32
N GLY A 565 32.05 22.90 11.07
CA GLY A 565 32.93 23.48 10.07
C GLY A 565 34.15 22.61 9.83
N ASP A 566 35.35 23.21 9.78
CA ASP A 566 36.64 22.50 9.64
C ASP A 566 37.32 22.34 11.00
N PRO A 567 37.04 21.25 11.76
CA PRO A 567 37.60 21.07 13.09
C PRO A 567 39.11 20.87 13.07
N ASP A 568 39.80 21.36 14.12
CA ASP A 568 41.20 21.01 14.37
C ASP A 568 41.33 19.47 14.38
N PRO A 569 42.29 18.87 13.64
CA PRO A 569 42.45 17.43 13.51
C PRO A 569 42.49 16.65 14.83
N LYS A 570 42.90 17.27 15.95
CA LYS A 570 42.92 16.62 17.27
C LYS A 570 41.52 16.34 17.84
N PHE A 571 40.49 17.00 17.32
CA PHE A 571 39.08 16.77 17.66
C PHE A 571 38.38 15.97 16.56
N ILE A 572 39.07 15.00 15.94
CA ILE A 572 38.50 14.07 14.96
C ILE A 572 38.87 12.65 15.41
N PRO A 573 37.91 11.81 15.83
CA PRO A 573 36.46 11.99 15.78
C PRO A 573 35.91 13.17 16.61
N THR A 574 34.90 13.87 16.09
CA THR A 574 34.42 15.14 16.61
C THR A 574 33.35 14.96 17.70
N PRO A 575 33.64 15.31 18.97
CA PRO A 575 32.67 15.22 20.06
C PRO A 575 31.67 16.37 20.03
N GLU A 576 30.51 16.18 20.64
CA GLU A 576 29.46 17.21 20.70
C GLU A 576 29.88 18.48 21.44
N THR A 577 30.94 18.40 22.27
CA THR A 577 31.54 19.52 23.00
C THR A 577 32.36 20.46 22.12
N TYR A 578 32.67 20.07 20.88
CA TYR A 578 33.37 20.95 19.94
C TYR A 578 32.45 22.12 19.50
N LYS A 579 32.97 23.35 19.57
CA LYS A 579 32.17 24.58 19.41
C LYS A 579 31.92 25.00 17.95
N GLY A 580 32.62 24.39 17.01
CA GLY A 580 32.55 24.70 15.58
C GLY A 580 33.59 25.73 15.11
N ASN A 581 34.04 25.55 13.86
CA ASN A 581 34.94 26.44 13.12
C ASN A 581 34.28 26.82 11.78
N VAL A 582 33.27 27.69 11.84
CA VAL A 582 32.43 28.09 10.71
C VAL A 582 32.50 29.59 10.47
N SER A 583 32.27 30.01 9.22
CA SER A 583 32.30 31.41 8.81
C SER A 583 30.91 32.03 8.81
N SER A 584 30.75 33.19 9.45
CA SER A 584 29.48 33.93 9.46
C SER A 584 29.22 34.74 8.18
N THR A 585 30.21 34.87 7.30
CA THR A 585 30.11 35.62 6.03
C THR A 585 30.35 34.75 4.81
N GLY A 586 30.71 33.48 5.01
CA GLY A 586 31.01 32.54 3.94
C GLY A 586 29.76 32.15 3.16
N PRO A 587 29.91 31.57 1.95
CA PRO A 587 28.78 31.16 1.10
C PRO A 587 27.95 29.98 1.66
N ARG A 588 28.38 29.40 2.79
CA ARG A 588 27.68 28.33 3.53
C ARG A 588 26.98 28.84 4.79
N SER A 589 27.28 30.08 5.21
CA SER A 589 26.80 30.73 6.44
C SER A 589 25.29 30.64 6.63
N CYS A 590 24.50 30.72 5.55
CA CYS A 590 23.05 30.64 5.63
C CYS A 590 22.54 29.32 6.24
N TYR A 591 23.31 28.23 6.13
CA TYR A 591 22.94 26.91 6.63
C TYR A 591 23.61 26.56 7.96
N ASP A 592 24.93 26.65 8.06
CA ASP A 592 25.66 26.27 9.28
C ASP A 592 25.36 27.22 10.45
N GLU A 593 25.42 28.55 10.26
CA GLU A 593 25.11 29.52 11.31
C GLU A 593 23.63 29.51 11.70
N SER A 594 22.71 29.33 10.75
CA SER A 594 21.29 29.24 11.09
C SER A 594 20.99 27.99 11.94
N LYS A 595 21.66 26.86 11.67
CA LYS A 595 21.58 25.65 12.50
C LYS A 595 22.17 25.88 13.91
N ARG A 596 23.31 26.57 14.02
CA ARG A 596 23.90 26.96 15.32
C ARG A 596 22.99 27.90 16.12
N LEU A 597 22.39 28.89 15.45
CA LEU A 597 21.44 29.78 16.08
C LEU A 597 20.17 29.02 16.51
N GLY A 598 19.73 28.04 15.73
CA GLY A 598 18.64 27.16 16.10
C GLY A 598 18.94 26.35 17.37
N GLU A 599 20.17 25.83 17.52
CA GLU A 599 20.59 25.19 18.78
C GLU A 599 20.52 26.14 19.97
N THR A 600 21.01 27.37 19.78
CA THR A 600 20.97 28.43 20.79
C THR A 600 19.52 28.75 21.20
N LEU A 601 18.63 28.87 20.21
CA LEU A 601 17.21 29.16 20.44
C LEU A 601 16.53 28.06 21.25
N CYS A 602 16.71 26.80 20.87
CA CYS A 602 16.18 25.66 21.62
C CYS A 602 16.70 25.63 23.06
N MET A 603 18.00 25.86 23.29
CA MET A 603 18.57 25.90 24.63
C MET A 603 17.99 27.03 25.47
N ALA A 604 17.73 28.20 24.87
CA ALA A 604 17.03 29.28 25.57
C ALA A 604 15.64 28.84 26.01
N TYR A 605 14.82 28.25 25.12
CA TYR A 605 13.49 27.72 25.48
C TYR A 605 13.54 26.62 26.54
N TYR A 606 14.54 25.74 26.51
CA TYR A 606 14.72 24.73 27.56
C TYR A 606 15.03 25.38 28.91
N GLN A 607 15.99 26.31 28.94
CA GLN A 607 16.41 26.95 30.19
C GLN A 607 15.32 27.85 30.78
N THR A 608 14.58 28.59 29.96
CA THR A 608 13.58 29.57 30.43
C THR A 608 12.18 28.99 30.59
N HIS A 609 11.80 28.02 29.76
CA HIS A 609 10.44 27.49 29.70
C HIS A 609 10.35 25.96 29.87
N GLN A 610 11.48 25.28 30.09
CA GLN A 610 11.53 23.82 30.27
C GLN A 610 10.93 23.03 29.10
N VAL A 611 10.94 23.60 27.88
CA VAL A 611 10.51 22.89 26.67
C VAL A 611 11.47 21.70 26.45
N PRO A 612 10.98 20.45 26.32
CA PRO A 612 11.80 19.24 26.32
C PRO A 612 12.50 19.01 24.97
N VAL A 613 13.45 19.87 24.63
CA VAL A 613 14.22 19.80 23.39
C VAL A 613 15.35 18.77 23.48
N LYS A 614 15.59 18.03 22.39
CA LYS A 614 16.81 17.26 22.13
C LYS A 614 17.34 17.62 20.75
N PHE A 615 18.64 17.46 20.57
CA PHE A 615 19.33 17.80 19.33
C PHE A 615 19.94 16.56 18.70
N VAL A 616 19.82 16.45 17.38
CA VAL A 616 20.64 15.53 16.59
C VAL A 616 21.48 16.32 15.60
N ARG A 617 22.74 15.93 15.46
CA ARG A 617 23.68 16.42 14.45
C ARG A 617 23.96 15.27 13.48
N PRO A 618 23.23 15.14 12.36
CA PRO A 618 23.43 14.06 11.42
C PRO A 618 24.76 14.17 10.67
N PHE A 619 25.45 13.05 10.48
CA PHE A 619 26.68 12.92 9.69
C PHE A 619 26.41 12.12 8.43
N ASN A 620 26.46 12.79 7.26
CA ASN A 620 26.43 12.19 5.92
C ASN A 620 25.42 11.04 5.77
N VAL A 621 24.17 11.29 6.16
CA VAL A 621 23.09 10.31 6.02
C VAL A 621 22.74 10.12 4.54
N TYR A 622 22.71 8.86 4.09
CA TYR A 622 22.36 8.50 2.71
C TYR A 622 21.49 7.25 2.64
N GLY A 623 20.77 7.08 1.53
CA GLY A 623 19.93 5.89 1.33
C GLY A 623 18.85 6.06 0.26
N PRO A 624 18.03 5.00 0.05
CA PRO A 624 16.81 5.06 -0.73
C PRO A 624 15.93 6.23 -0.29
N GLY A 625 15.43 7.05 -1.20
CA GLY A 625 14.61 8.24 -0.88
C GLY A 625 15.29 9.58 -1.11
N MET A 626 16.61 9.58 -1.29
CA MET A 626 17.32 10.78 -1.73
C MET A 626 16.99 11.10 -3.18
N SER A 627 16.82 12.39 -3.49
CA SER A 627 16.67 12.84 -4.89
C SER A 627 17.95 12.60 -5.67
N ALA A 628 17.84 12.10 -6.90
CA ALA A 628 18.97 12.04 -7.83
C ALA A 628 19.57 13.44 -8.12
N LYS A 629 18.77 14.49 -7.95
CA LYS A 629 19.17 15.91 -8.08
C LYS A 629 19.48 16.55 -6.72
N ASP A 630 19.89 15.77 -5.74
CA ASP A 630 20.29 16.28 -4.43
C ASP A 630 21.73 16.85 -4.44
N TYR A 631 22.54 16.43 -5.41
CA TYR A 631 23.91 16.90 -5.70
C TYR A 631 24.98 16.63 -4.64
N ARG A 632 24.64 16.04 -3.48
CA ARG A 632 25.64 15.48 -2.56
C ARG A 632 26.35 14.28 -3.18
N VAL A 633 27.53 13.93 -2.68
CA VAL A 633 28.44 12.97 -3.35
C VAL A 633 27.78 11.61 -3.65
N VAL A 634 27.07 11.01 -2.69
CA VAL A 634 26.42 9.71 -2.86
C VAL A 634 25.33 9.72 -3.95
N PRO A 635 24.28 10.58 -3.89
CA PRO A 635 23.28 10.61 -4.95
C PRO A 635 23.84 11.02 -6.31
N THR A 636 24.86 11.89 -6.35
CA THR A 636 25.56 12.25 -7.60
C THR A 636 26.28 11.04 -8.20
N PHE A 637 27.07 10.31 -7.40
CA PHE A 637 27.78 9.12 -7.87
C PHE A 637 26.82 8.01 -8.29
N LEU A 638 25.74 7.79 -7.54
CA LEU A 638 24.67 6.87 -7.94
C LEU A 638 24.09 7.25 -9.31
N SER A 639 23.67 8.51 -9.49
CA SER A 639 23.08 8.98 -10.77
C SER A 639 24.08 8.84 -11.92
N GLN A 640 25.34 9.26 -11.72
CA GLN A 640 26.39 9.13 -12.72
C GLN A 640 26.65 7.67 -13.10
N ALA A 641 26.82 6.80 -12.11
CA ALA A 641 27.07 5.38 -12.34
C ALA A 641 25.89 4.69 -13.05
N ILE A 642 24.65 4.94 -12.61
CA ILE A 642 23.43 4.40 -13.22
C ILE A 642 23.30 4.86 -14.68
N GLU A 643 23.59 6.13 -14.96
CA GLU A 643 23.55 6.70 -16.32
C GLU A 643 24.73 6.23 -17.19
N GLY A 644 25.78 5.65 -16.60
CA GLY A 644 27.02 5.29 -17.31
C GLY A 644 27.93 6.47 -17.59
N LYS A 645 27.81 7.55 -16.81
CA LYS A 645 28.69 8.72 -16.85
C LYS A 645 29.88 8.53 -15.90
N PRO A 646 31.05 9.13 -16.18
CA PRO A 646 32.18 9.09 -15.27
C PRO A 646 31.86 9.67 -13.89
N LEU A 647 32.35 9.03 -12.82
CA LEU A 647 32.25 9.54 -11.46
C LEU A 647 33.17 10.75 -11.30
N THR A 648 32.59 11.87 -10.90
CA THR A 648 33.32 13.14 -10.79
C THR A 648 33.95 13.29 -9.41
N VAL A 649 35.25 13.03 -9.29
CA VAL A 649 36.01 13.28 -8.06
C VAL A 649 36.75 14.60 -8.19
N HIS A 650 36.52 15.52 -7.25
CA HIS A 650 37.17 16.83 -7.28
C HIS A 650 38.62 16.74 -6.77
N ASP A 651 39.53 17.45 -7.46
CA ASP A 651 40.98 17.46 -7.27
C ASP A 651 41.58 16.05 -7.12
N LYS A 652 42.23 15.76 -5.99
CA LYS A 652 42.81 14.45 -5.66
C LYS A 652 41.88 13.56 -4.84
N GLY A 653 40.71 14.07 -4.44
CA GLY A 653 39.74 13.34 -3.61
C GLY A 653 40.23 13.02 -2.19
N ASN A 654 41.16 13.80 -1.64
CA ASN A 654 41.82 13.55 -0.34
C ASN A 654 40.93 13.78 0.88
N GLN A 655 39.84 14.54 0.72
CA GLN A 655 38.89 14.81 1.79
C GLN A 655 38.22 13.52 2.25
N THR A 656 38.14 13.34 3.57
CA THR A 656 37.65 12.10 4.17
C THR A 656 36.35 12.30 4.93
N ARG A 657 35.49 11.28 4.91
CA ARG A 657 34.17 11.27 5.54
C ARG A 657 33.83 9.87 6.04
N THR A 658 33.03 9.80 7.10
CA THR A 658 32.20 8.61 7.37
C THR A 658 30.80 8.80 6.77
N PHE A 659 30.12 7.70 6.44
CA PHE A 659 28.78 7.72 5.83
C PHE A 659 27.83 6.86 6.65
N CYS A 660 26.62 7.38 6.91
CA CYS A 660 25.63 6.69 7.71
C CYS A 660 24.46 6.27 6.83
N TYR A 661 24.16 4.98 6.79
CA TYR A 661 22.99 4.52 6.07
C TYR A 661 21.70 4.96 6.78
N VAL A 662 20.65 5.26 6.01
CA VAL A 662 19.40 5.86 6.51
C VAL A 662 18.75 5.04 7.60
N THR A 663 18.77 3.72 7.50
CA THR A 663 18.24 2.79 8.51
C THR A 663 18.83 3.06 9.89
N ASP A 664 20.16 3.11 9.99
CA ASP A 664 20.83 3.40 11.25
C ASP A 664 20.52 4.81 11.74
N ALA A 665 20.53 5.80 10.85
CA ALA A 665 20.24 7.19 11.22
C ALA A 665 18.84 7.35 11.84
N ILE A 666 17.82 6.73 11.22
CA ILE A 666 16.43 6.79 11.69
C ILE A 666 16.27 6.11 13.06
N ILE A 667 16.92 4.96 13.27
CA ILE A 667 16.97 4.30 14.59
C ILE A 667 17.54 5.27 15.65
N GLY A 668 18.64 5.95 15.33
CA GLY A 668 19.25 6.96 16.19
C GLY A 668 18.30 8.12 16.52
N PHE A 669 17.61 8.66 15.51
CA PHE A 669 16.67 9.77 15.70
C PHE A 669 15.49 9.41 16.61
N PHE A 670 14.87 8.24 16.40
CA PHE A 670 13.79 7.77 17.28
C PHE A 670 14.28 7.53 18.71
N LYS A 671 15.44 6.92 18.90
CA LYS A 671 16.02 6.70 20.23
C LYS A 671 16.24 8.01 20.98
N VAL A 672 16.72 9.07 20.30
CA VAL A 672 16.89 10.39 20.91
C VAL A 672 15.53 11.05 21.20
N LEU A 673 14.61 11.06 20.23
CA LEU A 673 13.26 11.63 20.38
C LEU A 673 12.53 11.03 21.60
N LEU A 674 12.61 9.72 21.76
CA LEU A 674 11.88 8.96 22.79
C LEU A 674 12.67 8.78 24.10
N SER A 675 13.85 9.37 24.22
CA SER A 675 14.64 9.37 25.46
C SER A 675 14.16 10.43 26.46
N ASP A 676 14.68 10.38 27.69
CA ASP A 676 14.50 11.39 28.73
C ASP A 676 15.60 12.47 28.73
N LYS A 677 16.48 12.49 27.73
CA LYS A 677 17.70 13.32 27.68
C LYS A 677 17.44 14.75 27.16
N ASN A 678 16.55 15.47 27.83
CA ASN A 678 16.22 16.86 27.48
C ASN A 678 17.43 17.78 27.67
N GLY A 679 17.60 18.76 26.78
CA GLY A 679 18.74 19.68 26.75
C GLY A 679 20.04 19.08 26.19
N GLU A 680 20.03 17.81 25.79
CA GLU A 680 21.22 17.12 25.30
C GLU A 680 21.29 17.05 23.78
N VAL A 681 22.53 17.16 23.28
CA VAL A 681 22.87 17.01 21.85
C VAL A 681 23.58 15.69 21.57
N PHE A 682 23.25 15.07 20.44
CA PHE A 682 23.80 13.80 19.99
C PHE A 682 24.30 13.87 18.56
N ASN A 683 25.54 13.42 18.33
CA ASN A 683 26.01 13.03 17.02
C ASN A 683 25.31 11.73 16.60
N ILE A 684 24.67 11.75 15.42
CA ILE A 684 24.07 10.56 14.82
C ILE A 684 24.71 10.36 13.46
N GLY A 685 25.30 9.21 13.24
CA GLY A 685 26.17 8.95 12.11
C GLY A 685 26.85 7.58 12.22
N ASN A 686 27.94 7.41 11.49
CA ASN A 686 28.80 6.24 11.60
C ASN A 686 30.21 6.69 12.01
N ASP A 687 30.85 5.98 12.94
CA ASP A 687 32.22 6.28 13.42
C ASP A 687 33.30 5.50 12.67
N GLY A 688 32.93 4.64 11.72
CA GLY A 688 33.89 4.03 10.79
C GLY A 688 33.26 3.18 9.68
N PRO A 689 34.00 2.89 8.60
CA PRO A 689 35.32 3.44 8.28
C PRO A 689 35.23 4.90 7.76
N GLU A 690 36.22 5.72 8.10
CA GLU A 690 36.43 7.03 7.47
C GLU A 690 37.21 6.82 6.16
N ILE A 691 36.63 7.25 5.03
CA ILE A 691 37.20 7.03 3.69
C ILE A 691 37.33 8.32 2.90
N ASN A 692 38.27 8.35 1.95
CA ASN A 692 38.45 9.47 1.03
C ASN A 692 37.50 9.35 -0.19
N MET A 693 37.32 10.43 -0.96
CA MET A 693 36.36 10.45 -2.08
C MET A 693 36.77 9.54 -3.23
N LYS A 694 38.07 9.31 -3.43
CA LYS A 694 38.56 8.38 -4.45
C LYS A 694 38.18 6.93 -4.10
N SER A 695 38.41 6.52 -2.86
CA SER A 695 38.03 5.19 -2.36
C SER A 695 36.51 5.01 -2.34
N LEU A 696 35.75 6.07 -2.07
CA LEU A 696 34.29 6.04 -2.24
C LEU A 696 33.92 5.73 -3.70
N ALA A 697 34.51 6.45 -4.67
CA ALA A 697 34.28 6.22 -6.09
C ALA A 697 34.68 4.79 -6.52
N GLU A 698 35.78 4.25 -6.00
CA GLU A 698 36.20 2.87 -6.23
C GLU A 698 35.17 1.86 -5.69
N ILE A 699 34.60 2.08 -4.51
CA ILE A 699 33.51 1.24 -3.98
C ILE A 699 32.29 1.31 -4.92
N PHE A 700 31.93 2.48 -5.44
CA PHE A 700 30.85 2.61 -6.41
C PHE A 700 31.08 1.79 -7.69
N VAL A 701 32.31 1.76 -8.20
CA VAL A 701 32.67 0.90 -9.35
C VAL A 701 32.41 -0.58 -9.04
N THR A 702 32.63 -1.02 -7.80
CA THR A 702 32.35 -2.42 -7.39
C THR A 702 30.87 -2.71 -7.18
N VAL A 703 30.10 -1.73 -6.70
CA VAL A 703 28.68 -1.87 -6.34
C VAL A 703 27.76 -1.79 -7.57
N VAL A 704 28.26 -1.29 -8.70
CA VAL A 704 27.49 -1.08 -9.94
C VAL A 704 27.99 -2.08 -11.01
N PRO A 705 27.50 -3.34 -11.01
CA PRO A 705 28.06 -4.41 -11.83
C PRO A 705 27.78 -4.25 -13.34
N ASP A 706 26.75 -3.49 -13.70
CA ASP A 706 26.17 -3.50 -15.05
C ASP A 706 26.87 -2.56 -16.04
N LYS A 707 27.79 -1.70 -15.59
CA LYS A 707 28.46 -0.70 -16.43
C LYS A 707 29.92 -0.52 -16.04
N LYS A 708 30.78 -0.38 -17.05
CA LYS A 708 32.17 0.06 -16.82
C LYS A 708 32.13 1.55 -16.48
N VAL A 709 32.17 1.87 -15.20
CA VAL A 709 32.17 3.25 -14.71
C VAL A 709 33.61 3.74 -14.57
N GLU A 710 33.95 4.82 -15.27
CA GLU A 710 35.26 5.48 -15.14
C GLU A 710 35.24 6.50 -14.00
N ILE A 711 36.38 6.73 -13.37
CA ILE A 711 36.56 7.79 -12.36
C ILE A 711 37.31 8.93 -13.05
N ASN A 712 36.71 10.12 -13.05
CA ASN A 712 37.32 11.32 -13.61
C ASN A 712 37.70 12.30 -12.50
N LEU A 713 38.97 12.71 -12.48
CA LEU A 713 39.48 13.73 -11.58
C LEU A 713 39.29 15.10 -12.26
N VAL A 714 38.53 15.98 -11.63
CA VAL A 714 38.26 17.34 -12.15
C VAL A 714 38.68 18.39 -11.13
N ASN A 715 39.17 19.54 -11.58
CA ASN A 715 39.43 20.65 -10.68
C ASN A 715 38.12 21.14 -10.04
N TYR A 716 38.18 21.67 -8.82
CA TYR A 716 37.03 22.41 -8.27
C TYR A 716 36.64 23.57 -9.20
N PRO A 717 35.34 23.77 -9.47
CA PRO A 717 34.91 24.95 -10.20
C PRO A 717 35.19 26.22 -9.37
N ASP A 718 35.48 27.34 -10.02
CA ASP A 718 35.87 28.60 -9.36
C ASP A 718 34.83 29.13 -8.35
N ASN A 719 33.58 28.63 -8.44
CA ASN A 719 32.45 28.96 -7.55
C ASN A 719 32.23 27.95 -6.41
N TYR A 720 33.07 26.93 -6.27
CA TYR A 720 33.00 25.95 -5.19
C TYR A 720 33.54 26.56 -3.89
N PRO A 721 32.86 26.36 -2.75
CA PRO A 721 33.27 27.01 -1.50
C PRO A 721 34.64 26.49 -1.04
N GLN A 722 35.58 27.42 -0.80
CA GLN A 722 36.92 27.11 -0.28
C GLN A 722 36.91 26.55 1.16
N ASP A 723 35.80 26.75 1.88
CA ASP A 723 35.66 26.39 3.30
C ASP A 723 35.01 24.99 3.51
N GLU A 724 35.25 24.03 2.61
CA GLU A 724 34.78 22.65 2.85
C GLU A 724 35.68 21.94 3.88
N PRO A 725 35.13 21.26 4.91
CA PRO A 725 35.94 20.58 5.91
C PRO A 725 36.84 19.50 5.29
N SER A 726 38.09 19.40 5.72
CA SER A 726 39.01 18.40 5.19
C SER A 726 38.63 16.97 5.63
N ARG A 727 38.15 16.82 6.87
CA ARG A 727 37.76 15.54 7.49
C ARG A 727 36.42 15.68 8.22
N ARG A 728 35.61 14.62 8.23
CA ARG A 728 34.35 14.57 8.99
C ARG A 728 34.09 13.16 9.52
N CYS A 729 34.25 12.99 10.82
CA CYS A 729 34.01 11.74 11.52
C CYS A 729 33.40 12.07 12.91
N PRO A 730 32.22 11.54 13.26
CA PRO A 730 31.60 11.80 14.56
C PRO A 730 32.25 10.95 15.67
N ASP A 731 32.39 11.51 16.86
CA ASP A 731 32.46 10.70 18.08
C ASP A 731 31.03 10.28 18.48
N LEU A 732 30.78 8.97 18.57
CA LEU A 732 29.49 8.39 18.92
C LEU A 732 29.42 7.90 20.38
N SER A 733 30.45 8.12 21.20
CA SER A 733 30.54 7.62 22.58
C SER A 733 29.33 8.03 23.42
N LYS A 734 28.86 9.26 23.25
CA LYS A 734 27.67 9.78 23.95
C LYS A 734 26.38 9.10 23.51
N ALA A 735 26.16 8.96 22.20
CA ALA A 735 24.96 8.31 21.66
C ALA A 735 24.92 6.81 22.01
N LYS A 736 26.08 6.13 21.96
CA LYS A 736 26.23 4.73 22.38
C LYS A 736 25.86 4.53 23.84
N SER A 737 26.39 5.37 24.74
CA SER A 737 26.20 5.22 26.18
C SER A 737 24.82 5.67 26.68
N MET A 738 24.30 6.80 26.19
CA MET A 738 23.08 7.41 26.76
C MET A 738 21.78 6.93 26.13
N VAL A 739 21.80 6.53 24.86
CA VAL A 739 20.59 6.11 24.12
C VAL A 739 20.75 4.76 23.42
N GLY A 740 21.88 4.07 23.61
CA GLY A 740 22.12 2.75 23.01
C GLY A 740 22.14 2.78 21.48
N TYR A 741 22.63 3.87 20.88
CA TYR A 741 22.76 3.99 19.44
C TYR A 741 24.01 3.25 18.94
N ASN A 742 23.83 2.28 18.04
CA ASN A 742 24.93 1.50 17.47
C ASN A 742 24.66 1.26 15.97
N PRO A 743 25.27 2.04 15.05
CA PRO A 743 25.11 1.84 13.62
C PRO A 743 25.70 0.48 13.21
N SER A 744 25.09 -0.19 12.23
CA SER A 744 25.37 -1.58 11.91
C SER A 744 25.48 -1.88 10.42
N ILE A 745 24.92 -1.02 9.56
CA ILE A 745 24.96 -1.24 8.12
C ILE A 745 26.29 -0.72 7.57
N SER A 746 27.02 -1.61 6.90
CA SER A 746 28.30 -1.23 6.27
C SER A 746 28.06 -0.25 5.12
N LEU A 747 29.10 0.54 4.78
CA LEU A 747 29.03 1.47 3.65
C LEU A 747 28.71 0.74 2.34
N GLN A 748 29.36 -0.41 2.11
CA GLN A 748 29.17 -1.25 0.94
C GLN A 748 27.70 -1.73 0.83
N ASP A 749 27.14 -2.27 1.91
CA ASP A 749 25.76 -2.75 1.93
C ASP A 749 24.76 -1.60 1.72
N GLY A 750 24.96 -0.48 2.40
CA GLY A 750 24.11 0.69 2.25
C GLY A 750 24.17 1.27 0.83
N LEU A 751 25.34 1.27 0.19
CA LEU A 751 25.50 1.72 -1.20
C LEU A 751 24.83 0.76 -2.18
N ALA A 752 24.97 -0.55 -1.97
CA ALA A 752 24.31 -1.57 -2.78
C ALA A 752 22.79 -1.45 -2.72
N ARG A 753 22.23 -1.29 -1.51
CA ARG A 753 20.80 -1.02 -1.29
C ARG A 753 20.35 0.28 -1.97
N SER A 754 21.14 1.35 -1.85
CA SER A 754 20.85 2.65 -2.46
C SER A 754 20.88 2.61 -3.99
N TYR A 755 21.86 1.90 -4.56
CA TYR A 755 21.96 1.65 -6.00
C TYR A 755 20.75 0.86 -6.49
N LYS A 756 20.43 -0.25 -5.83
CA LYS A 756 19.27 -1.09 -6.13
C LYS A 756 17.98 -0.27 -6.18
N TRP A 757 17.74 0.59 -5.19
CA TRP A 757 16.56 1.46 -5.18
C TRP A 757 16.59 2.54 -6.26
N MET A 758 17.70 3.27 -6.42
CA MET A 758 17.77 4.41 -7.33
C MET A 758 17.77 3.99 -8.80
N LYS A 759 18.34 2.82 -9.12
CA LYS A 759 18.30 2.22 -10.45
C LYS A 759 16.87 2.05 -10.95
N ASN A 760 15.94 1.61 -10.09
CA ASN A 760 14.53 1.39 -10.42
C ASN A 760 13.72 2.68 -10.62
N ILE A 761 14.28 3.82 -10.27
CA ILE A 761 13.62 5.13 -10.40
C ILE A 761 14.12 5.89 -11.61
N LEU A 762 15.40 5.72 -11.94
CA LEU A 762 16.06 6.40 -13.07
C LEU A 762 16.02 5.60 -14.37
N ILE A 763 15.91 4.27 -14.29
CA ILE A 763 15.72 3.35 -15.40
C ILE A 763 14.28 2.84 -15.32
#